data_AF-A0A0L0W3Z5-F1
#
_entry.id   AF-A0A0L0W3Z5-F1
#
_cell.length_a   1.000
_cell.length_b   1.000
_cell.length_c   1.000
_cell.angle_alpha   90.00
_cell.angle_beta   90.00
_cell.angle_gamma   90.00
#
_symmetry.space_group_name_H-M   'P 1'
#
loop_
_entity.id
_entity.type
_entity.pdbx_description
1 polymer ?
#
loop_
_entity_poly.entity_id
_entity_poly.type
_entity_poly.pdbx_seq_one_letter_code
_entity_poly.pdbx_strand_id
1 'polypeptide(L)'
;MGSFGSATTREGLARRQIRGEDETQSEYIRRLSRSTPSDPSSSSSSTTDGKKTQPTASDFYVPSLPGQPKDSQLILYAGHLSFSAPEKKIEPSQDSYGFFFLNKARHIANRPILIVWLNGGPGCSSFDGSLMEVGPLRMISKGEGALKEVDGAWNEYANLLFIDQPTGTGYSYGPQPDYVHELDVSSNNLVNLLARFFKIFPEYQHMDLYIGGESFAGQYIPYLAQAILDTNIISAPLKGIIIGNGWIDPVNQYLAYPDFAFKVGLVNPNSKSGEKVKAELNKCQEWIKSNNNNTSPIHIEACEGILSAITDSTVQTVNSQKMCLNMYDVRLVDTYPACGLTWPPDLADITPYLSRSDVKNALHAQDHSTDWVECNPKVGNEFWAKTSKPAIYLFPKLLEKIKVLLFSGDQDLICCHVGTERMIDNLSWGGKKGWTGEGINQPWKVNGSYAGLWKEERNLTYALVANASHMAPYDVPFVTQDMLIRFLGIDVMTAAGPAAQITSRIGAEAATTVNRVLLNETRLVQDGGSVAGLAASTSGGAGGIRDENYYNASSAMVFLGLVGLVVGLIFFVRRRLRISGKGDFAHLHDGENEMILKNHQASSPPSPSSNRIHHESQFEPVPTDDIDDLHHRLLPNRPNSHNSSYQDVPR
;
A
#
# COMPACT_ATOMS: atom_id res chain seq x y z
N MET A 1 0.20 32.69 -50.98
CA MET A 1 -0.48 32.69 -52.30
C MET A 1 -1.31 31.41 -52.38
N GLY A 2 -2.62 31.48 -52.69
CA GLY A 2 -3.54 30.33 -52.85
C GLY A 2 -3.82 29.53 -51.55
N SER A 3 -5.02 29.30 -51.01
CA SER A 3 -6.44 29.34 -51.46
C SER A 3 -6.95 28.09 -52.21
N PHE A 4 -8.17 27.69 -51.84
CA PHE A 4 -9.06 26.62 -52.37
C PHE A 4 -8.70 25.16 -51.98
N GLY A 5 -9.65 24.25 -51.67
CA GLY A 5 -11.10 24.41 -51.40
C GLY A 5 -12.00 23.30 -52.01
N SER A 6 -12.92 22.72 -51.22
CA SER A 6 -13.99 21.74 -51.58
C SER A 6 -13.52 20.37 -52.15
N ALA A 7 -14.04 19.17 -51.80
CA ALA A 7 -15.36 18.59 -51.47
C ALA A 7 -16.05 17.86 -52.66
N THR A 8 -16.92 16.86 -52.35
CA THR A 8 -17.69 15.96 -53.27
C THR A 8 -16.88 14.78 -53.90
N THR A 9 -17.41 13.57 -54.23
CA THR A 9 -18.79 13.01 -54.19
C THR A 9 -18.85 11.47 -54.05
N ARG A 10 -19.96 11.01 -53.46
CA ARG A 10 -20.76 9.74 -53.52
C ARG A 10 -20.55 8.62 -54.56
N GLU A 11 -21.00 7.43 -54.11
CA GLU A 11 -21.75 6.33 -54.78
C GLU A 11 -21.03 5.26 -55.64
N GLY A 12 -21.45 3.99 -55.48
CA GLY A 12 -20.96 2.83 -56.24
C GLY A 12 -21.35 1.44 -55.65
N LEU A 13 -22.57 0.98 -55.91
CA LEU A 13 -23.07 -0.36 -55.52
C LEU A 13 -22.53 -1.50 -56.42
N ALA A 14 -22.21 -2.67 -55.84
CA ALA A 14 -22.20 -3.94 -56.58
C ALA A 14 -22.53 -5.15 -55.68
N ARG A 15 -23.60 -5.89 -56.01
CA ARG A 15 -23.96 -7.18 -55.41
C ARG A 15 -23.35 -8.34 -56.24
N ARG A 16 -22.98 -9.45 -55.59
CA ARG A 16 -23.10 -10.81 -56.15
C ARG A 16 -23.57 -11.81 -55.09
N GLN A 17 -24.66 -12.51 -55.38
CA GLN A 17 -25.14 -13.73 -54.70
C GLN A 17 -24.73 -14.98 -55.51
N ILE A 18 -25.14 -16.16 -54.98
CA ILE A 18 -25.12 -17.53 -55.55
C ILE A 18 -23.80 -18.26 -55.30
N ARG A 19 -23.74 -19.47 -54.69
CA ARG A 19 -24.80 -20.40 -54.20
C ARG A 19 -24.45 -20.95 -52.80
N GLY A 20 -25.35 -21.73 -52.18
CA GLY A 20 -25.06 -22.73 -51.15
C GLY A 20 -25.63 -24.10 -51.56
N GLU A 21 -25.29 -25.16 -50.82
CA GLU A 21 -25.94 -26.48 -50.83
C GLU A 21 -25.60 -27.22 -49.52
N ASP A 22 -26.51 -28.08 -49.04
CA ASP A 22 -26.59 -28.54 -47.65
C ASP A 22 -25.90 -29.90 -47.34
N GLU A 23 -25.62 -30.06 -46.04
CA GLU A 23 -25.55 -31.29 -45.21
C GLU A 23 -25.23 -32.68 -45.81
N THR A 24 -24.41 -33.44 -45.07
CA THR A 24 -24.88 -34.73 -44.51
C THR A 24 -24.21 -35.08 -43.19
N GLN A 25 -25.03 -35.44 -42.20
CA GLN A 25 -24.64 -35.65 -40.81
C GLN A 25 -24.54 -37.16 -40.50
N SER A 26 -23.47 -37.85 -40.96
CA SER A 26 -23.41 -39.33 -40.90
C SER A 26 -22.06 -39.99 -40.54
N GLU A 27 -20.94 -39.27 -40.42
CA GLU A 27 -19.63 -39.90 -40.08
C GLU A 27 -19.16 -39.70 -38.62
N TYR A 28 -19.88 -38.92 -37.81
CA TYR A 28 -19.41 -38.55 -36.46
C TYR A 28 -19.60 -39.65 -35.40
N ILE A 29 -20.41 -40.69 -35.66
CA ILE A 29 -20.73 -41.75 -34.68
C ILE A 29 -20.16 -43.10 -35.13
N ARG A 30 -18.82 -43.22 -35.18
CA ARG A 30 -18.15 -44.54 -35.32
C ARG A 30 -16.72 -44.67 -34.79
N ARG A 31 -16.27 -43.78 -33.89
CA ARG A 31 -14.91 -43.84 -33.29
C ARG A 31 -14.86 -43.74 -31.75
N LEU A 32 -15.96 -44.00 -31.05
CA LEU A 32 -16.01 -44.04 -29.58
C LEU A 32 -16.43 -45.42 -29.06
N SER A 33 -15.48 -46.37 -29.03
CA SER A 33 -15.61 -47.62 -28.28
C SER A 33 -14.25 -48.30 -28.06
N ARG A 34 -13.96 -48.70 -26.79
CA ARG A 34 -12.73 -49.37 -26.27
C ARG A 34 -11.56 -48.36 -26.09
N SER A 35 -11.02 -48.12 -24.91
CA SER A 35 -10.56 -49.07 -23.88
C SER A 35 -10.50 -48.48 -22.45
N THR A 36 -10.44 -49.34 -21.43
CA THR A 36 -10.30 -49.04 -20.00
C THR A 36 -8.83 -48.78 -19.58
N PRO A 37 -8.57 -48.18 -18.39
CA PRO A 37 -7.30 -47.48 -18.13
C PRO A 37 -6.18 -48.33 -17.54
N SER A 38 -4.94 -47.89 -17.80
CA SER A 38 -3.73 -48.27 -17.07
C SER A 38 -2.68 -47.15 -17.15
N ASP A 39 -2.38 -46.52 -16.02
CA ASP A 39 -1.12 -45.80 -15.78
C ASP A 39 0.08 -46.79 -15.75
N PRO A 40 1.36 -46.37 -15.90
CA PRO A 40 1.88 -45.05 -15.50
C PRO A 40 2.86 -44.34 -16.46
N SER A 41 3.09 -43.06 -16.15
CA SER A 41 4.34 -42.31 -16.36
C SER A 41 4.99 -42.31 -17.75
N SER A 42 4.79 -41.22 -18.50
CA SER A 42 5.88 -40.63 -19.29
C SER A 42 5.70 -39.13 -19.47
N SER A 43 6.82 -38.41 -19.51
CA SER A 43 6.87 -37.00 -19.88
C SER A 43 6.41 -36.81 -21.32
N SER A 44 5.32 -36.08 -21.55
CA SER A 44 4.92 -35.67 -22.89
C SER A 44 4.67 -34.16 -22.94
N SER A 45 5.49 -33.48 -23.74
CA SER A 45 5.24 -32.13 -24.21
C SER A 45 3.98 -32.14 -25.09
N SER A 46 2.83 -31.78 -24.53
CA SER A 46 1.56 -31.69 -25.27
C SER A 46 1.48 -30.41 -26.09
N THR A 47 2.16 -30.39 -27.23
CA THR A 47 1.82 -29.48 -28.33
C THR A 47 0.46 -29.86 -28.90
N THR A 48 -0.62 -29.35 -28.29
CA THR A 48 -1.95 -29.33 -28.90
C THR A 48 -2.28 -27.90 -29.32
N ASP A 49 -2.55 -27.74 -30.60
CA ASP A 49 -2.95 -26.47 -31.24
C ASP A 49 -4.38 -26.09 -30.84
N GLY A 50 -4.53 -25.69 -29.57
CA GLY A 50 -5.74 -25.10 -29.05
C GLY A 50 -5.70 -23.59 -29.26
N LYS A 51 -6.80 -23.00 -29.75
CA LYS A 51 -7.04 -21.56 -29.65
C LYS A 51 -6.72 -21.13 -28.22
N LYS A 52 -5.64 -20.36 -28.01
CA LYS A 52 -5.34 -19.79 -26.69
C LYS A 52 -6.53 -18.94 -26.27
N THR A 53 -7.33 -19.47 -25.35
CA THR A 53 -8.36 -18.71 -24.65
C THR A 53 -7.65 -17.55 -23.94
N GLN A 54 -8.22 -16.35 -24.03
CA GLN A 54 -7.74 -15.24 -23.21
C GLN A 54 -7.80 -15.66 -21.74
N PRO A 55 -6.79 -15.31 -20.92
CA PRO A 55 -6.78 -15.69 -19.53
C PRO A 55 -7.96 -15.06 -18.80
N THR A 56 -8.42 -15.75 -17.78
CA THR A 56 -9.58 -15.44 -16.94
C THR A 56 -9.14 -15.09 -15.53
N ALA A 57 -9.98 -14.42 -14.74
CA ALA A 57 -9.68 -14.12 -13.34
C ALA A 57 -9.27 -15.36 -12.52
N SER A 58 -9.82 -16.54 -12.81
CA SER A 58 -9.45 -17.80 -12.14
C SER A 58 -8.03 -18.27 -12.42
N ASP A 59 -7.45 -17.91 -13.58
CA ASP A 59 -6.08 -18.31 -13.94
C ASP A 59 -5.01 -17.57 -13.10
N PHE A 60 -5.40 -16.46 -12.46
CA PHE A 60 -4.55 -15.65 -11.57
C PHE A 60 -4.87 -15.85 -10.08
N TYR A 61 -5.84 -16.71 -9.72
CA TYR A 61 -6.24 -16.87 -8.32
C TYR A 61 -5.11 -17.49 -7.48
N VAL A 62 -4.86 -16.93 -6.30
CA VAL A 62 -3.86 -17.41 -5.35
C VAL A 62 -4.59 -18.02 -4.15
N PRO A 63 -4.66 -19.37 -4.03
CA PRO A 63 -5.45 -20.02 -2.98
C PRO A 63 -4.93 -19.75 -1.56
N SER A 64 -3.61 -19.65 -1.42
CA SER A 64 -2.89 -19.26 -0.20
C SER A 64 -1.41 -19.09 -0.54
N LEU A 65 -0.75 -18.12 0.08
CA LEU A 65 0.71 -18.02 0.08
C LEU A 65 1.33 -19.01 1.08
N PRO A 66 2.52 -19.59 0.80
CA PRO A 66 3.26 -20.35 1.80
C PRO A 66 3.46 -19.55 3.08
N GLY A 67 3.16 -20.12 4.25
CA GLY A 67 3.26 -19.42 5.53
C GLY A 67 2.09 -18.47 5.87
N GLN A 68 1.11 -18.27 4.99
CA GLN A 68 -0.12 -17.52 5.31
C GLN A 68 -0.92 -18.21 6.43
N PRO A 69 -1.57 -17.45 7.35
CA PRO A 69 -2.47 -18.03 8.35
C PRO A 69 -3.58 -18.88 7.73
N LYS A 70 -3.87 -20.05 8.32
CA LYS A 70 -4.82 -21.03 7.75
C LYS A 70 -6.29 -20.60 7.84
N ASP A 71 -6.57 -19.68 8.74
CA ASP A 71 -7.85 -19.02 8.99
C ASP A 71 -8.01 -17.71 8.19
N SER A 72 -6.98 -17.31 7.44
CA SER A 72 -7.03 -16.15 6.55
C SER A 72 -8.23 -16.18 5.61
N GLN A 73 -8.95 -15.06 5.55
CA GLN A 73 -10.08 -14.85 4.63
C GLN A 73 -9.71 -13.92 3.46
N LEU A 74 -8.41 -13.71 3.20
CA LEU A 74 -7.94 -12.88 2.11
C LEU A 74 -8.22 -13.53 0.75
N ILE A 75 -8.80 -12.77 -0.16
CA ILE A 75 -8.97 -13.19 -1.56
C ILE A 75 -7.87 -12.51 -2.38
N LEU A 76 -6.98 -13.34 -2.92
CA LEU A 76 -5.72 -12.95 -3.53
C LEU A 76 -5.69 -13.34 -5.01
N TYR A 77 -5.15 -12.46 -5.87
CA TYR A 77 -4.82 -12.78 -7.26
C TYR A 77 -3.45 -12.23 -7.62
N ALA A 78 -2.67 -12.94 -8.43
CA ALA A 78 -1.33 -12.56 -8.81
C ALA A 78 -0.96 -13.06 -10.20
N GLY A 79 0.03 -12.43 -10.83
CA GLY A 79 0.67 -12.92 -12.04
C GLY A 79 1.06 -11.81 -13.01
N HIS A 80 1.33 -12.20 -14.26
CA HIS A 80 1.92 -11.32 -15.27
C HIS A 80 0.95 -10.86 -16.34
N LEU A 81 1.01 -9.57 -16.69
CA LEU A 81 0.26 -8.96 -17.79
C LEU A 81 1.20 -8.14 -18.69
N SER A 82 1.08 -8.32 -20.01
CA SER A 82 1.92 -7.62 -20.98
C SER A 82 1.70 -6.10 -20.96
N PHE A 83 2.78 -5.33 -20.96
CA PHE A 83 2.76 -3.86 -21.11
C PHE A 83 2.43 -3.41 -22.54
N SER A 84 2.41 -4.32 -23.53
CA SER A 84 2.01 -4.00 -24.91
C SER A 84 0.55 -3.56 -25.00
N ALA A 85 0.27 -2.59 -25.88
CA ALA A 85 -1.07 -2.03 -26.10
C ALA A 85 -2.16 -3.11 -26.28
N PRO A 86 -3.38 -2.95 -25.71
CA PRO A 86 -4.38 -4.04 -25.62
C PRO A 86 -4.89 -4.62 -26.94
N GLU A 87 -4.68 -3.91 -28.05
CA GLU A 87 -4.97 -4.32 -29.43
C GLU A 87 -3.80 -5.03 -30.12
N LYS A 88 -2.57 -4.87 -29.63
CA LYS A 88 -1.39 -5.60 -30.12
C LYS A 88 -1.47 -7.07 -29.67
N LYS A 89 -1.22 -7.98 -30.61
CA LYS A 89 -1.02 -9.41 -30.31
C LYS A 89 0.20 -9.56 -29.40
N ILE A 90 0.02 -10.30 -28.30
CA ILE A 90 1.11 -10.62 -27.37
C ILE A 90 2.09 -11.58 -28.05
N GLU A 91 3.37 -11.23 -28.04
CA GLU A 91 4.46 -12.10 -28.49
C GLU A 91 5.42 -12.37 -27.30
N PRO A 92 5.33 -13.53 -26.63
CA PRO A 92 5.99 -13.75 -25.33
C PRO A 92 7.51 -13.58 -25.29
N SER A 93 8.21 -13.73 -26.42
CA SER A 93 9.66 -13.52 -26.51
C SER A 93 10.06 -12.06 -26.77
N GLN A 94 9.11 -11.14 -26.97
CA GLN A 94 9.33 -9.75 -27.42
C GLN A 94 8.52 -8.72 -26.62
N ASP A 95 7.55 -9.15 -25.81
CA ASP A 95 6.79 -8.28 -24.92
C ASP A 95 7.45 -8.20 -23.54
N SER A 96 7.41 -7.01 -22.93
CA SER A 96 7.66 -6.82 -21.50
C SER A 96 6.37 -7.00 -20.70
N TYR A 97 6.48 -7.51 -19.48
CA TYR A 97 5.38 -7.89 -18.61
C TYR A 97 5.50 -7.19 -17.25
N GLY A 98 4.39 -6.62 -16.80
CA GLY A 98 4.23 -6.18 -15.42
C GLY A 98 3.65 -7.31 -14.58
N PHE A 99 4.25 -7.58 -13.43
CA PHE A 99 3.68 -8.40 -12.38
C PHE A 99 2.67 -7.55 -11.56
N PHE A 100 1.52 -8.14 -11.26
CA PHE A 100 0.54 -7.54 -10.36
C PHE A 100 0.21 -8.48 -9.19
N PHE A 101 -0.14 -7.88 -8.05
CA PHE A 101 -0.70 -8.58 -6.89
C PHE A 101 -1.93 -7.82 -6.40
N LEU A 102 -3.08 -8.50 -6.36
CA LEU A 102 -4.38 -7.94 -6.03
C LEU A 102 -4.88 -8.53 -4.71
N ASN A 103 -5.02 -7.67 -3.71
CA ASN A 103 -5.67 -7.97 -2.45
C ASN A 103 -7.08 -7.38 -2.48
N LYS A 104 -8.12 -8.22 -2.47
CA LYS A 104 -9.51 -7.70 -2.46
C LYS A 104 -9.84 -7.02 -1.13
N ALA A 105 -10.80 -6.10 -1.19
CA ALA A 105 -11.38 -5.48 -0.02
C ALA A 105 -12.01 -6.53 0.89
N ARG A 106 -11.78 -6.48 2.21
CA ARG A 106 -12.50 -7.30 3.20
C ARG A 106 -13.96 -6.88 3.28
N HIS A 107 -14.20 -5.57 3.31
CA HIS A 107 -15.52 -4.98 3.42
C HIS A 107 -15.77 -3.96 2.31
N ILE A 108 -17.01 -3.86 1.84
CA ILE A 108 -17.47 -2.77 0.99
C ILE A 108 -18.33 -1.87 1.87
N ALA A 109 -17.94 -0.60 1.97
CA ALA A 109 -18.69 0.42 2.71
C ALA A 109 -19.77 1.05 1.82
N ASN A 110 -19.83 2.39 1.75
CA ASN A 110 -20.76 3.13 0.91
C ASN A 110 -20.58 2.92 -0.62
N ARG A 111 -19.41 2.46 -1.09
CA ARG A 111 -19.13 2.18 -2.52
C ARG A 111 -17.87 1.31 -2.70
N PRO A 112 -17.72 0.59 -3.83
CA PRO A 112 -16.50 -0.16 -4.13
C PRO A 112 -15.37 0.75 -4.64
N ILE A 113 -14.15 0.51 -4.16
CA ILE A 113 -12.95 1.31 -4.45
C ILE A 113 -11.81 0.40 -4.92
N LEU A 114 -11.04 0.84 -5.92
CA LEU A 114 -9.78 0.25 -6.34
C LEU A 114 -8.65 1.27 -6.14
N ILE A 115 -7.60 0.88 -5.43
CA ILE A 115 -6.35 1.62 -5.31
C ILE A 115 -5.27 0.82 -6.05
N VAL A 116 -4.67 1.41 -7.08
CA VAL A 116 -3.42 0.92 -7.65
C VAL A 116 -2.29 1.42 -6.77
N TRP A 117 -1.39 0.55 -6.29
CA TRP A 117 -0.24 0.95 -5.47
C TRP A 117 1.08 0.76 -6.20
N LEU A 118 1.94 1.78 -6.15
CA LEU A 118 3.25 1.82 -6.79
C LEU A 118 4.33 2.25 -5.79
N ASN A 119 5.33 1.41 -5.50
CA ASN A 119 6.54 1.86 -4.81
C ASN A 119 7.51 2.58 -5.78
N GLY A 120 8.57 3.18 -5.23
CA GLY A 120 9.45 4.11 -5.93
C GLY A 120 10.75 3.52 -6.47
N GLY A 121 11.88 3.93 -5.88
CA GLY A 121 13.22 3.70 -6.40
C GLY A 121 13.77 4.88 -7.20
N PRO A 122 13.87 4.84 -8.54
CA PRO A 122 13.22 3.92 -9.48
C PRO A 122 13.62 2.45 -9.39
N GLY A 123 12.65 1.57 -9.61
CA GLY A 123 12.88 0.12 -9.72
C GLY A 123 12.78 -0.67 -8.43
N CYS A 124 12.11 -0.12 -7.40
CA CYS A 124 11.74 -0.85 -6.19
C CYS A 124 10.36 -1.53 -6.34
N SER A 125 10.24 -2.74 -5.81
CA SER A 125 9.08 -3.61 -5.97
C SER A 125 7.88 -3.10 -5.17
N SER A 126 6.68 -3.21 -5.73
CA SER A 126 5.45 -2.91 -4.99
C SER A 126 5.08 -4.02 -3.97
N PHE A 127 5.97 -5.02 -3.79
CA PHE A 127 5.89 -5.92 -2.65
C PHE A 127 6.13 -5.22 -1.31
N ASP A 128 6.90 -4.13 -1.29
CA ASP A 128 7.12 -3.29 -0.11
C ASP A 128 5.78 -2.77 0.43
N GLY A 129 5.01 -2.15 -0.48
CA GLY A 129 3.60 -1.80 -0.28
C GLY A 129 2.74 -2.92 0.29
N SER A 130 2.93 -4.14 -0.21
CA SER A 130 2.05 -5.29 0.08
C SER A 130 2.42 -6.09 1.34
N LEU A 131 3.70 -6.14 1.71
CA LEU A 131 4.26 -6.98 2.78
C LEU A 131 4.99 -6.19 3.88
N MET A 132 5.12 -4.86 3.75
CA MET A 132 5.71 -3.96 4.76
C MET A 132 4.78 -2.79 5.14
N GLU A 133 3.97 -2.28 4.21
CA GLU A 133 3.26 -1.00 4.39
C GLU A 133 1.71 -1.07 4.46
N VAL A 134 1.02 -1.10 3.33
CA VAL A 134 -0.44 -0.89 3.24
C VAL A 134 -1.23 -2.19 3.06
N GLY A 135 -0.55 -3.28 2.69
CA GLY A 135 -1.15 -4.60 2.54
C GLY A 135 -1.50 -5.30 3.88
N PRO A 136 -2.32 -6.36 3.83
CA PRO A 136 -2.81 -7.10 5.01
C PRO A 136 -1.80 -8.04 5.65
N LEU A 137 -0.71 -8.38 4.96
CA LEU A 137 0.24 -9.40 5.40
C LEU A 137 1.56 -8.73 5.81
N ARG A 138 2.25 -9.36 6.75
CA ARG A 138 3.64 -9.07 7.13
C ARG A 138 4.41 -10.36 7.30
N MET A 139 5.71 -10.32 7.05
CA MET A 139 6.61 -11.34 7.53
C MET A 139 6.62 -11.38 9.06
N ILE A 140 6.79 -12.57 9.62
CA ILE A 140 7.20 -12.74 11.02
C ILE A 140 8.72 -12.78 11.01
N SER A 141 9.38 -11.77 11.59
CA SER A 141 10.85 -11.74 11.60
C SER A 141 11.42 -12.99 12.27
N LYS A 142 12.39 -13.64 11.59
CA LYS A 142 12.95 -14.95 11.95
C LYS A 142 11.93 -16.08 12.09
N GLY A 143 10.73 -15.92 11.51
CA GLY A 143 9.64 -16.89 11.54
C GLY A 143 9.69 -17.96 10.46
N GLU A 144 10.87 -18.26 9.90
CA GLU A 144 11.09 -19.32 8.87
C GLU A 144 10.16 -19.22 7.64
N GLY A 145 9.80 -17.98 7.25
CA GLY A 145 8.87 -17.74 6.14
C GLY A 145 7.39 -17.79 6.50
N ALA A 146 7.05 -17.72 7.79
CA ALA A 146 5.67 -17.51 8.24
C ALA A 146 5.23 -16.05 8.06
N LEU A 147 3.97 -15.88 7.66
CA LEU A 147 3.29 -14.59 7.54
C LEU A 147 2.29 -14.43 8.68
N LYS A 148 2.01 -13.17 9.04
CA LYS A 148 0.90 -12.77 9.91
C LYS A 148 -0.01 -11.80 9.16
N GLU A 149 -1.30 -11.83 9.45
CA GLU A 149 -2.17 -10.71 9.11
C GLU A 149 -1.96 -9.56 10.10
N VAL A 150 -2.15 -8.31 9.64
CA VAL A 150 -2.08 -7.11 10.47
C VAL A 150 -3.33 -6.24 10.33
N ASP A 151 -3.76 -5.68 11.47
CA ASP A 151 -4.76 -4.62 11.52
C ASP A 151 -4.17 -3.30 10.93
N GLY A 152 -5.04 -2.37 10.52
CA GLY A 152 -4.61 -1.11 9.89
C GLY A 152 -4.31 -1.22 8.39
N ALA A 153 -4.41 -2.42 7.80
CA ALA A 153 -4.25 -2.62 6.37
C ALA A 153 -5.29 -1.85 5.55
N TRP A 154 -4.88 -1.27 4.42
CA TRP A 154 -5.76 -0.46 3.57
C TRP A 154 -6.81 -1.30 2.83
N ASN A 155 -6.59 -2.63 2.72
CA ASN A 155 -7.57 -3.53 2.11
C ASN A 155 -8.79 -3.83 3.00
N GLU A 156 -8.91 -3.19 4.17
CA GLU A 156 -10.11 -3.26 4.99
C GLU A 156 -11.35 -2.78 4.22
N TYR A 157 -11.22 -1.69 3.45
CA TYR A 157 -12.32 -1.03 2.73
C TYR A 157 -12.05 -0.72 1.25
N ALA A 158 -10.86 -1.06 0.73
CA ALA A 158 -10.48 -0.85 -0.66
C ALA A 158 -9.85 -2.11 -1.26
N ASN A 159 -9.97 -2.30 -2.57
CA ASN A 159 -9.17 -3.32 -3.26
C ASN A 159 -7.80 -2.71 -3.55
N LEU A 160 -6.70 -3.41 -3.24
CA LEU A 160 -5.33 -2.95 -3.47
C LEU A 160 -4.71 -3.74 -4.62
N LEU A 161 -4.31 -3.06 -5.69
CA LEU A 161 -3.60 -3.62 -6.84
C LEU A 161 -2.17 -3.10 -6.85
N PHE A 162 -1.26 -3.88 -6.26
CA PHE A 162 0.18 -3.64 -6.31
C PHE A 162 0.70 -4.00 -7.70
N ILE A 163 1.56 -3.15 -8.29
CA ILE A 163 2.15 -3.41 -9.60
C ILE A 163 3.66 -3.18 -9.52
N ASP A 164 4.44 -4.21 -9.84
CA ASP A 164 5.88 -4.06 -10.05
C ASP A 164 6.11 -3.35 -11.38
N GLN A 165 6.75 -2.18 -11.37
CA GLN A 165 7.04 -1.42 -12.58
C GLN A 165 8.25 -0.50 -12.37
N PRO A 166 8.99 -0.15 -13.44
CA PRO A 166 8.86 -0.62 -14.83
C PRO A 166 9.46 -2.03 -15.03
N THR A 167 9.59 -2.46 -16.30
CA THR A 167 10.28 -3.72 -16.70
C THR A 167 11.60 -3.92 -15.95
N GLY A 168 11.77 -5.08 -15.31
CA GLY A 168 12.95 -5.43 -14.51
C GLY A 168 12.81 -5.19 -12.99
N THR A 169 11.71 -4.60 -12.55
CA THR A 169 11.40 -4.34 -11.12
C THR A 169 10.72 -5.54 -10.48
N GLY A 170 11.12 -5.98 -9.29
CA GLY A 170 10.51 -7.13 -8.61
C GLY A 170 10.40 -8.35 -9.52
N TYR A 171 9.20 -8.89 -9.73
CA TYR A 171 8.98 -9.98 -10.69
C TYR A 171 8.78 -9.52 -12.15
N SER A 172 8.52 -8.25 -12.41
CA SER A 172 8.29 -7.74 -13.78
C SER A 172 9.51 -7.94 -14.67
N TYR A 173 9.31 -8.53 -15.85
CA TYR A 173 10.37 -8.97 -16.74
C TYR A 173 10.10 -8.61 -18.21
N GLY A 174 11.10 -8.75 -19.06
CA GLY A 174 10.98 -8.52 -20.50
C GLY A 174 12.28 -8.88 -21.22
N PRO A 175 12.28 -8.86 -22.57
CA PRO A 175 13.51 -8.97 -23.35
C PRO A 175 14.52 -7.89 -22.92
N GLN A 176 15.77 -8.30 -22.69
CA GLN A 176 16.86 -7.36 -22.42
C GLN A 176 17.45 -6.88 -23.76
N PRO A 177 17.74 -5.57 -23.93
CA PRO A 177 17.84 -4.53 -22.90
C PRO A 177 16.66 -3.54 -22.85
N ASP A 178 15.40 -3.99 -23.00
CA ASP A 178 14.22 -3.11 -23.12
C ASP A 178 13.75 -2.52 -21.77
N TYR A 179 14.67 -1.82 -21.09
CA TYR A 179 14.37 -0.97 -19.94
C TYR A 179 13.56 0.26 -20.36
N VAL A 180 12.80 0.81 -19.40
CA VAL A 180 12.10 2.07 -19.58
C VAL A 180 12.99 3.21 -19.10
N HIS A 181 13.05 4.30 -19.85
CA HIS A 181 13.92 5.45 -19.55
C HIS A 181 13.16 6.74 -19.21
N GLU A 182 11.85 6.81 -19.46
CA GLU A 182 11.03 8.03 -19.40
C GLU A 182 9.63 7.75 -18.83
N LEU A 183 9.02 8.78 -18.22
CA LEU A 183 7.75 8.67 -17.48
C LEU A 183 6.51 8.53 -18.38
N ASP A 184 6.56 9.05 -19.61
CA ASP A 184 5.51 8.87 -20.61
C ASP A 184 5.44 7.41 -21.10
N VAL A 185 6.59 6.76 -21.28
CA VAL A 185 6.66 5.32 -21.61
C VAL A 185 6.18 4.47 -20.43
N SER A 186 6.60 4.76 -19.19
CA SER A 186 6.13 4.05 -17.98
C SER A 186 4.62 4.18 -17.79
N SER A 187 4.07 5.39 -17.88
CA SER A 187 2.63 5.63 -17.75
C SER A 187 1.81 4.98 -18.87
N ASN A 188 2.29 4.98 -20.12
CA ASN A 188 1.63 4.25 -21.22
C ASN A 188 1.65 2.72 -20.98
N ASN A 189 2.77 2.16 -20.53
CA ASN A 189 2.86 0.75 -20.15
C ASN A 189 1.85 0.39 -19.05
N LEU A 190 1.73 1.22 -18.02
CA LEU A 190 0.76 1.03 -16.92
C LEU A 190 -0.69 1.17 -17.38
N VAL A 191 -1.00 2.14 -18.24
CA VAL A 191 -2.33 2.26 -18.88
C VAL A 191 -2.67 1.01 -19.69
N ASN A 192 -1.72 0.46 -20.46
CA ASN A 192 -1.93 -0.78 -21.22
C ASN A 192 -2.16 -1.98 -20.31
N LEU A 193 -1.39 -2.11 -19.22
CA LEU A 193 -1.56 -3.16 -18.22
C LEU A 193 -2.94 -3.06 -17.55
N LEU A 194 -3.33 -1.86 -17.07
CA LEU A 194 -4.65 -1.64 -16.46
C LEU A 194 -5.79 -1.95 -17.44
N ALA A 195 -5.68 -1.55 -18.71
CA ALA A 195 -6.67 -1.88 -19.74
C ALA A 195 -6.74 -3.39 -20.05
N ARG A 196 -5.69 -4.17 -19.81
CA ARG A 196 -5.71 -5.64 -19.86
C ARG A 196 -6.28 -6.26 -18.59
N PHE A 197 -5.85 -5.79 -17.41
CA PHE A 197 -6.39 -6.17 -16.11
C PHE A 197 -7.91 -6.01 -16.08
N PHE A 198 -8.43 -4.87 -16.52
CA PHE A 198 -9.86 -4.60 -16.62
C PHE A 198 -10.62 -5.48 -17.62
N LYS A 199 -9.97 -6.12 -18.61
CA LYS A 199 -10.63 -7.12 -19.47
C LYS A 199 -10.76 -8.49 -18.79
N ILE A 200 -9.87 -8.79 -17.85
CA ILE A 200 -9.81 -10.06 -17.10
C ILE A 200 -10.69 -9.97 -15.84
N PHE A 201 -10.69 -8.81 -15.18
CA PHE A 201 -11.46 -8.47 -14.00
C PHE A 201 -12.41 -7.29 -14.31
N PRO A 202 -13.50 -7.51 -15.08
CA PRO A 202 -14.38 -6.45 -15.54
C PRO A 202 -15.13 -5.73 -14.41
N GLU A 203 -15.27 -6.33 -13.23
CA GLU A 203 -15.94 -5.69 -12.09
C GLU A 203 -15.25 -4.40 -11.63
N TYR A 204 -13.95 -4.25 -11.87
CA TYR A 204 -13.20 -3.05 -11.47
C TYR A 204 -13.34 -1.88 -12.46
N GLN A 205 -13.89 -2.10 -13.67
CA GLN A 205 -14.10 -1.04 -14.67
C GLN A 205 -15.08 0.06 -14.25
N HIS A 206 -15.84 -0.17 -13.18
CA HIS A 206 -16.90 0.73 -12.71
C HIS A 206 -16.70 1.16 -11.26
N MET A 207 -15.57 0.78 -10.63
CA MET A 207 -15.22 1.20 -9.27
C MET A 207 -14.56 2.58 -9.28
N ASP A 208 -14.64 3.28 -8.16
CA ASP A 208 -13.87 4.51 -7.95
C ASP A 208 -12.37 4.15 -7.92
N LEU A 209 -11.64 4.65 -8.92
CA LEU A 209 -10.21 4.38 -9.09
C LEU A 209 -9.38 5.47 -8.41
N TYR A 210 -8.37 5.04 -7.66
CA TYR A 210 -7.31 5.86 -7.10
C TYR A 210 -5.95 5.28 -7.46
N ILE A 211 -4.94 6.14 -7.63
CA ILE A 211 -3.55 5.70 -7.76
C ILE A 211 -2.78 6.17 -6.52
N GLY A 212 -2.27 5.23 -5.75
CA GLY A 212 -1.48 5.41 -4.54
C GLY A 212 -0.02 4.97 -4.70
N GLY A 213 0.82 5.36 -3.76
CA GLY A 213 2.22 4.95 -3.71
C GLY A 213 3.11 5.96 -2.98
N GLU A 214 4.41 5.73 -3.02
CA GLU A 214 5.40 6.50 -2.26
C GLU A 214 6.71 6.80 -3.00
N SER A 215 7.53 7.69 -2.43
CA SER A 215 8.90 7.95 -2.89
C SER A 215 8.95 8.46 -4.34
N PHE A 216 9.74 7.85 -5.23
CA PHE A 216 9.76 8.17 -6.66
C PHE A 216 8.40 7.94 -7.36
N ALA A 217 7.43 7.25 -6.75
CA ALA A 217 6.06 7.25 -7.26
C ALA A 217 5.41 8.64 -7.25
N GLY A 218 5.97 9.62 -6.54
CA GLY A 218 5.69 11.05 -6.73
C GLY A 218 5.88 11.56 -8.17
N GLN A 219 6.73 10.88 -8.96
CA GLN A 219 6.85 11.09 -10.41
C GLN A 219 5.88 10.19 -11.21
N TYR A 220 5.79 8.89 -10.88
CA TYR A 220 4.96 7.93 -11.63
C TYR A 220 3.45 8.25 -11.56
N ILE A 221 2.95 8.57 -10.38
CA ILE A 221 1.52 8.66 -10.08
C ILE A 221 0.86 9.82 -10.84
N PRO A 222 1.40 11.05 -10.85
CA PRO A 222 0.81 12.15 -11.63
C PRO A 222 0.87 11.91 -13.14
N TYR A 223 1.92 11.25 -13.64
CA TYR A 223 2.04 10.86 -15.05
C TYR A 223 0.98 9.81 -15.44
N LEU A 224 0.82 8.75 -14.64
CA LEU A 224 -0.21 7.73 -14.85
C LEU A 224 -1.62 8.33 -14.74
N ALA A 225 -1.89 9.15 -13.73
CA ALA A 225 -3.16 9.85 -13.59
C ALA A 225 -3.45 10.74 -14.80
N GLN A 226 -2.44 11.44 -15.33
CA GLN A 226 -2.61 12.25 -16.52
C GLN A 226 -2.91 11.42 -17.77
N ALA A 227 -2.21 10.29 -17.95
CA ALA A 227 -2.45 9.36 -19.06
C ALA A 227 -3.84 8.71 -18.99
N ILE A 228 -4.32 8.36 -17.80
CA ILE A 228 -5.68 7.86 -17.57
C ILE A 228 -6.73 8.94 -17.92
N LEU A 229 -6.51 10.20 -17.52
CA LEU A 229 -7.45 11.30 -17.77
C LEU A 229 -7.49 11.81 -19.22
N ASP A 230 -6.50 11.47 -20.03
CA ASP A 230 -6.42 11.86 -21.45
C ASP A 230 -6.70 10.66 -22.40
N THR A 231 -6.93 9.43 -21.89
CA THR A 231 -7.24 8.23 -22.70
C THR A 231 -8.71 7.79 -22.59
N ASN A 232 -9.17 7.02 -23.58
CA ASN A 232 -10.52 6.42 -23.61
C ASN A 232 -10.54 4.90 -23.40
N ILE A 233 -9.38 4.24 -23.24
CA ILE A 233 -9.31 2.78 -23.05
C ILE A 233 -9.47 2.35 -21.58
N ILE A 234 -9.43 3.30 -20.66
CA ILE A 234 -9.72 3.11 -19.23
C ILE A 234 -11.09 3.71 -18.95
N SER A 235 -12.06 2.85 -18.62
CA SER A 235 -13.44 3.24 -18.27
C SER A 235 -13.62 3.54 -16.78
N ALA A 236 -12.70 3.07 -15.93
CA ALA A 236 -12.76 3.25 -14.48
C ALA A 236 -12.60 4.74 -14.11
N PRO A 237 -13.56 5.34 -13.37
CA PRO A 237 -13.52 6.76 -13.04
C PRO A 237 -12.40 7.06 -12.02
N LEU A 238 -11.31 7.65 -12.49
CA LEU A 238 -10.25 8.17 -11.63
C LEU A 238 -10.80 9.30 -10.73
N LYS A 239 -10.75 9.10 -9.42
CA LYS A 239 -11.24 10.05 -8.40
C LYS A 239 -10.13 10.83 -7.71
N GLY A 240 -8.94 10.25 -7.60
CA GLY A 240 -7.82 10.91 -6.96
C GLY A 240 -6.51 10.16 -7.02
N ILE A 241 -5.48 10.82 -6.51
CA ILE A 241 -4.15 10.27 -6.30
C ILE A 241 -3.71 10.45 -4.85
N ILE A 242 -2.87 9.53 -4.37
CA ILE A 242 -2.36 9.46 -3.01
C ILE A 242 -0.84 9.29 -3.11
N ILE A 243 -0.05 10.19 -2.53
CA ILE A 243 1.42 10.14 -2.61
C ILE A 243 1.99 10.32 -1.21
N GLY A 244 2.62 9.26 -0.69
CA GLY A 244 3.42 9.29 0.52
C GLY A 244 4.85 9.72 0.23
N ASN A 245 5.42 10.60 1.06
CA ASN A 245 6.85 10.92 1.10
C ASN A 245 7.48 11.06 -0.30
N GLY A 246 6.79 11.82 -1.18
CA GLY A 246 7.00 11.73 -2.61
C GLY A 246 8.08 12.65 -3.16
N TRP A 247 8.89 12.16 -4.09
CA TRP A 247 9.77 12.98 -4.93
C TRP A 247 8.97 13.56 -6.11
N ILE A 248 8.64 14.85 -6.07
CA ILE A 248 7.66 15.50 -6.96
C ILE A 248 8.24 16.78 -7.60
N ASP A 249 8.87 17.64 -6.79
CA ASP A 249 9.46 18.93 -7.16
C ASP A 249 10.92 18.98 -6.69
N PRO A 250 11.88 18.52 -7.52
CA PRO A 250 13.29 18.45 -7.16
C PRO A 250 13.83 19.79 -6.66
N VAL A 251 13.47 20.89 -7.32
CA VAL A 251 13.99 22.23 -7.00
C VAL A 251 13.58 22.65 -5.59
N ASN A 252 12.31 22.46 -5.21
CA ASN A 252 11.88 22.80 -3.87
C ASN A 252 12.34 21.79 -2.80
N GLN A 253 12.51 20.52 -3.16
CA GLN A 253 12.91 19.46 -2.22
C GLN A 253 14.41 19.47 -1.91
N TYR A 254 15.31 19.55 -2.91
CA TYR A 254 16.77 19.68 -2.66
C TYR A 254 17.09 20.91 -1.79
N LEU A 255 16.44 22.05 -2.08
CA LEU A 255 16.65 23.31 -1.35
C LEU A 255 16.11 23.29 0.08
N ALA A 256 15.32 22.27 0.46
CA ALA A 256 14.76 22.10 1.81
C ALA A 256 15.60 21.17 2.72
N TYR A 257 16.47 20.30 2.17
CA TYR A 257 17.28 19.39 3.00
C TYR A 257 18.08 20.11 4.10
N PRO A 258 18.77 21.25 3.86
CA PRO A 258 19.52 21.93 4.91
C PRO A 258 18.59 22.54 5.96
N ASP A 259 17.47 23.11 5.54
CA ASP A 259 16.47 23.71 6.45
C ASP A 259 15.91 22.65 7.41
N PHE A 260 15.60 21.46 6.90
CA PHE A 260 15.18 20.32 7.71
C PHE A 260 16.32 19.83 8.63
N ALA A 261 17.49 19.50 8.08
CA ALA A 261 18.61 18.94 8.85
C ALA A 261 19.12 19.87 9.96
N PHE A 262 19.10 21.19 9.75
CA PHE A 262 19.42 22.18 10.79
C PHE A 262 18.29 22.30 11.83
N LYS A 263 17.01 22.25 11.41
CA LYS A 263 15.84 22.33 12.30
C LYS A 263 15.72 21.12 13.23
N VAL A 264 15.96 19.91 12.74
CA VAL A 264 15.93 18.68 13.55
C VAL A 264 17.25 18.38 14.28
N GLY A 265 18.27 19.23 14.10
CA GLY A 265 19.54 19.13 14.85
C GLY A 265 20.53 18.07 14.33
N LEU A 266 20.30 17.47 13.16
CA LEU A 266 21.21 16.52 12.52
C LEU A 266 22.57 17.16 12.19
N VAL A 267 22.56 18.44 11.81
CA VAL A 267 23.78 19.18 11.49
C VAL A 267 23.75 20.53 12.21
N ASN A 268 24.81 20.83 12.97
CA ASN A 268 25.00 22.18 13.51
C ASN A 268 25.36 23.13 12.34
N PRO A 269 24.55 24.16 12.02
CA PRO A 269 24.81 25.06 10.89
C PRO A 269 26.09 25.88 11.02
N ASN A 270 26.68 25.97 12.22
CA ASN A 270 27.90 26.72 12.50
C ASN A 270 29.14 25.82 12.66
N SER A 271 29.04 24.52 12.37
CA SER A 271 30.19 23.60 12.33
C SER A 271 30.80 23.50 10.93
N LYS A 272 32.00 22.90 10.83
CA LYS A 272 32.63 22.54 9.55
C LYS A 272 31.70 21.69 8.65
N SER A 273 30.84 20.86 9.24
CA SER A 273 29.84 20.09 8.50
C SER A 273 28.70 20.98 8.00
N GLY A 274 28.23 21.93 8.82
CA GLY A 274 27.26 22.94 8.39
C GLY A 274 27.79 23.82 7.25
N GLU A 275 29.07 24.16 7.25
CA GLU A 275 29.74 24.86 6.15
C GLU A 275 29.77 24.03 4.86
N LYS A 276 30.06 22.72 4.93
CA LYS A 276 29.99 21.81 3.77
C LYS A 276 28.57 21.74 3.20
N VAL A 277 27.55 21.52 4.03
CA VAL A 277 26.14 21.48 3.59
C VAL A 277 25.74 22.80 2.92
N LYS A 278 26.16 23.94 3.46
CA LYS A 278 25.95 25.27 2.84
C LYS A 278 26.71 25.43 1.52
N ALA A 279 27.89 24.85 1.38
CA ALA A 279 28.67 24.88 0.14
C ALA A 279 27.98 24.07 -0.98
N GLU A 280 27.49 22.86 -0.69
CA GLU A 280 26.72 22.07 -1.65
C GLU A 280 25.37 22.75 -2.01
N LEU A 281 24.70 23.35 -1.02
CA LEU A 281 23.50 24.17 -1.26
C LEU A 281 23.79 25.34 -2.22
N ASN A 282 24.94 26.02 -2.06
CA ASN A 282 25.33 27.12 -2.96
C ASN A 282 25.55 26.63 -4.40
N LYS A 283 26.25 25.50 -4.60
CA LYS A 283 26.43 24.89 -5.94
C LYS A 283 25.09 24.57 -6.60
N CYS A 284 24.18 23.95 -5.85
CA CYS A 284 22.82 23.65 -6.29
C CYS A 284 22.07 24.93 -6.72
N GLN A 285 22.09 25.97 -5.88
CA GLN A 285 21.44 27.25 -6.19
C GLN A 285 22.06 27.97 -7.40
N GLU A 286 23.38 27.93 -7.57
CA GLU A 286 24.07 28.49 -8.75
C GLU A 286 23.72 27.73 -10.03
N TRP A 287 23.65 26.40 -9.95
CA TRP A 287 23.19 25.55 -11.05
C TRP A 287 21.74 25.86 -11.43
N ILE A 288 20.83 25.98 -10.46
CA ILE A 288 19.42 26.33 -10.70
C ILE A 288 19.30 27.71 -11.35
N LYS A 289 20.05 28.72 -10.87
CA LYS A 289 20.06 30.07 -11.44
C LYS A 289 20.59 30.11 -12.87
N SER A 290 21.64 29.33 -13.18
CA SER A 290 22.24 29.28 -14.52
C SER A 290 21.40 28.47 -15.53
N ASN A 291 20.62 27.49 -15.06
CA ASN A 291 19.80 26.61 -15.90
C ASN A 291 18.30 26.95 -15.86
N ASN A 292 17.95 28.22 -15.70
CA ASN A 292 16.57 28.73 -15.63
C ASN A 292 15.80 28.69 -16.99
N ASN A 293 16.03 27.67 -17.81
CA ASN A 293 15.43 27.47 -19.13
C ASN A 293 14.02 26.86 -19.03
N ASN A 294 13.15 27.47 -18.23
CA ASN A 294 11.75 27.14 -17.97
C ASN A 294 11.42 25.76 -17.34
N THR A 295 12.29 24.76 -17.36
CA THR A 295 12.09 23.49 -16.62
C THR A 295 13.40 22.87 -16.16
N SER A 296 13.51 22.57 -14.87
CA SER A 296 14.58 21.75 -14.29
C SER A 296 14.31 20.25 -14.51
N PRO A 297 15.35 19.40 -14.60
CA PRO A 297 15.20 17.95 -14.70
C PRO A 297 14.78 17.31 -13.36
N ILE A 298 14.38 16.04 -13.40
CA ILE A 298 13.95 15.25 -12.23
C ILE A 298 15.11 14.94 -11.26
N HIS A 299 16.32 14.76 -11.80
CA HIS A 299 17.55 14.57 -11.05
C HIS A 299 18.51 15.74 -11.36
N ILE A 300 19.00 16.42 -10.32
CA ILE A 300 19.91 17.57 -10.45
C ILE A 300 21.23 17.22 -9.77
N GLU A 301 22.21 16.77 -10.57
CA GLU A 301 23.53 16.31 -10.10
C GLU A 301 24.25 17.33 -9.19
N ALA A 302 24.11 18.63 -9.48
CA ALA A 302 24.67 19.71 -8.68
C ALA A 302 24.03 19.90 -7.29
N CYS A 303 22.93 19.18 -7.00
CA CYS A 303 22.20 19.20 -5.74
C CYS A 303 22.30 17.90 -4.94
N GLU A 304 22.68 16.77 -5.57
CA GLU A 304 22.89 15.47 -4.89
C GLU A 304 23.87 15.57 -3.71
N GLY A 305 24.93 16.37 -3.86
CA GLY A 305 25.91 16.59 -2.81
C GLY A 305 25.34 17.11 -1.49
N ILE A 306 24.15 17.72 -1.47
CA ILE A 306 23.51 18.23 -0.25
C ILE A 306 23.15 17.06 0.69
N LEU A 307 22.48 16.02 0.17
CA LEU A 307 22.07 14.88 0.99
C LEU A 307 23.29 14.10 1.48
N SER A 308 24.27 13.86 0.59
CA SER A 308 25.55 13.23 0.96
C SER A 308 26.30 14.01 2.03
N ALA A 309 26.37 15.34 1.95
CA ALA A 309 27.03 16.17 2.96
C ALA A 309 26.32 16.11 4.33
N ILE A 310 25.00 15.90 4.36
CA ILE A 310 24.24 15.66 5.58
C ILE A 310 24.55 14.27 6.12
N THR A 311 24.39 13.20 5.33
CA THR A 311 24.61 11.82 5.80
C THR A 311 26.06 11.58 6.22
N ASP A 312 27.05 12.06 5.45
CA ASP A 312 28.49 11.99 5.78
C ASP A 312 28.81 12.67 7.12
N SER A 313 28.10 13.76 7.46
CA SER A 313 28.32 14.47 8.72
C SER A 313 27.84 13.70 9.96
N THR A 314 27.03 12.66 9.78
CA THR A 314 26.53 11.77 10.84
C THR A 314 27.36 10.49 10.99
N VAL A 315 28.39 10.30 10.16
CA VAL A 315 29.18 9.06 10.17
C VAL A 315 29.99 8.95 11.45
N GLN A 316 29.73 7.89 12.21
CA GLN A 316 30.38 7.59 13.48
C GLN A 316 30.91 6.14 13.51
N THR A 317 31.88 5.86 14.38
CA THR A 317 32.41 4.50 14.56
C THR A 317 31.92 3.92 15.88
N VAL A 318 31.10 2.86 15.80
CA VAL A 318 30.53 2.15 16.95
C VAL A 318 31.04 0.71 16.90
N ASN A 319 31.67 0.22 17.97
CA ASN A 319 32.22 -1.15 18.04
C ASN A 319 33.12 -1.54 16.84
N SER A 320 33.97 -0.61 16.40
CA SER A 320 34.84 -0.75 15.20
C SER A 320 34.11 -0.83 13.84
N GLN A 321 32.79 -0.65 13.81
CA GLN A 321 31.99 -0.56 12.60
C GLN A 321 31.61 0.90 12.32
N LYS A 322 31.70 1.33 11.06
CA LYS A 322 31.18 2.65 10.65
C LYS A 322 29.66 2.57 10.50
N MET A 323 28.98 3.51 11.14
CA MET A 323 27.53 3.70 11.10
C MET A 323 27.24 5.10 10.55
N CYS A 324 26.06 5.29 9.97
CA CYS A 324 25.52 6.55 9.46
C CYS A 324 24.03 6.65 9.83
N LEU A 325 23.47 7.85 9.72
CA LEU A 325 22.04 8.07 9.76
C LEU A 325 21.30 7.21 8.72
N ASN A 326 20.14 6.68 9.07
CA ASN A 326 19.19 6.13 8.10
C ASN A 326 18.48 7.29 7.38
N MET A 327 18.63 7.41 6.05
CA MET A 327 17.99 8.49 5.28
C MET A 327 16.46 8.39 5.20
N TYR A 328 15.87 7.25 5.56
CA TYR A 328 14.43 7.03 5.60
C TYR A 328 13.82 7.32 6.98
N ASP A 329 14.61 7.31 8.05
CA ASP A 329 14.17 7.67 9.40
C ASP A 329 15.33 8.27 10.21
N VAL A 330 15.26 9.58 10.48
CA VAL A 330 16.30 10.34 11.19
C VAL A 330 16.52 9.91 12.65
N ARG A 331 15.65 9.06 13.20
CA ARG A 331 15.79 8.46 14.54
C ARG A 331 16.67 7.21 14.53
N LEU A 332 16.93 6.65 13.35
CA LEU A 332 17.61 5.35 13.16
C LEU A 332 19.01 5.52 12.56
N VAL A 333 19.82 4.49 12.76
CA VAL A 333 21.18 4.37 12.19
C VAL A 333 21.33 3.05 11.46
N ASP A 334 22.15 3.05 10.41
CA ASP A 334 22.50 1.88 9.62
C ASP A 334 24.02 1.83 9.43
N THR A 335 24.53 0.69 8.99
CA THR A 335 25.90 0.47 8.57
C THR A 335 26.29 1.41 7.42
N TYR A 336 27.50 1.95 7.44
CA TYR A 336 28.03 2.73 6.32
C TYR A 336 28.65 1.79 5.27
N PRO A 337 28.36 1.95 3.96
CA PRO A 337 27.66 3.07 3.32
C PRO A 337 26.17 2.78 3.00
N ALA A 338 25.51 1.82 3.67
CA ALA A 338 24.12 1.49 3.39
C ALA A 338 23.15 2.61 3.84
N CYS A 339 23.36 3.20 5.02
CA CYS A 339 22.70 4.43 5.47
C CYS A 339 21.17 4.48 5.28
N GLY A 340 20.50 3.34 5.44
CA GLY A 340 19.07 3.14 5.21
C GLY A 340 18.77 1.95 4.31
N LEU A 341 19.69 1.55 3.44
CA LEU A 341 19.51 0.46 2.47
C LEU A 341 19.48 -0.96 3.09
N THR A 342 19.57 -1.12 4.41
CA THR A 342 19.25 -2.38 5.11
C THR A 342 17.96 -2.33 5.94
N TRP A 343 17.26 -1.20 5.91
CA TRP A 343 16.00 -0.97 6.60
C TRP A 343 14.82 -1.12 5.62
N PRO A 344 13.65 -1.63 6.05
CA PRO A 344 13.34 -2.10 7.41
C PRO A 344 13.92 -3.49 7.72
N PRO A 345 14.07 -3.88 9.01
CA PRO A 345 14.64 -5.17 9.39
C PRO A 345 13.95 -6.40 8.79
N ASP A 346 12.66 -6.27 8.45
CA ASP A 346 11.84 -7.29 7.79
C ASP A 346 12.35 -7.67 6.38
N LEU A 347 13.06 -6.77 5.68
CA LEU A 347 13.62 -6.97 4.33
C LEU A 347 14.53 -8.21 4.24
N ALA A 348 15.29 -8.47 5.31
CA ALA A 348 16.20 -9.61 5.42
C ALA A 348 15.46 -10.97 5.38
N ASP A 349 14.20 -11.01 5.80
CA ASP A 349 13.34 -12.20 5.73
C ASP A 349 12.47 -12.20 4.46
N ILE A 350 12.06 -11.03 3.93
CA ILE A 350 11.24 -10.89 2.70
C ILE A 350 11.98 -11.37 1.46
N THR A 351 13.23 -10.91 1.26
CA THR A 351 14.03 -11.24 0.07
C THR A 351 14.18 -12.75 -0.17
N PRO A 352 14.63 -13.56 0.81
CA PRO A 352 14.69 -15.01 0.65
C PRO A 352 13.30 -15.65 0.56
N TYR A 353 12.27 -15.10 1.21
CA TYR A 353 10.90 -15.62 1.12
C TYR A 353 10.34 -15.51 -0.31
N LEU A 354 10.37 -14.32 -0.92
CA LEU A 354 9.93 -14.11 -2.30
C LEU A 354 10.82 -14.85 -3.33
N SER A 355 12.07 -15.15 -2.98
CA SER A 355 12.93 -15.96 -3.86
C SER A 355 12.60 -17.46 -3.87
N ARG A 356 11.81 -17.98 -2.92
CA ARG A 356 11.42 -19.40 -2.85
C ARG A 356 10.58 -19.84 -4.06
N SER A 357 10.84 -21.04 -4.55
CA SER A 357 10.11 -21.62 -5.68
C SER A 357 8.64 -21.91 -5.38
N ASP A 358 8.27 -22.28 -4.15
CA ASP A 358 6.87 -22.51 -3.76
C ASP A 358 6.08 -21.18 -3.63
N VAL A 359 6.74 -20.10 -3.20
CA VAL A 359 6.16 -18.74 -3.18
C VAL A 359 5.98 -18.19 -4.60
N LYS A 360 7.01 -18.28 -5.45
CA LYS A 360 6.91 -17.94 -6.89
C LYS A 360 5.81 -18.75 -7.59
N ASN A 361 5.65 -20.03 -7.22
CA ASN A 361 4.58 -20.88 -7.75
C ASN A 361 3.19 -20.41 -7.31
N ALA A 362 3.00 -20.07 -6.03
CA ALA A 362 1.72 -19.58 -5.52
C ALA A 362 1.32 -18.23 -6.14
N LEU A 363 2.30 -17.39 -6.46
CA LEU A 363 2.13 -16.06 -7.08
C LEU A 363 2.01 -16.07 -8.62
N HIS A 364 2.08 -17.23 -9.28
CA HIS A 364 2.15 -17.33 -10.76
C HIS A 364 3.32 -16.53 -11.37
N ALA A 365 4.46 -16.54 -10.66
CA ALA A 365 5.65 -15.75 -10.98
C ALA A 365 6.81 -16.58 -11.58
N GLN A 366 6.56 -17.82 -12.03
CA GLN A 366 7.60 -18.76 -12.47
C GLN A 366 8.38 -18.32 -13.71
N ASP A 367 7.78 -17.50 -14.57
CA ASP A 367 8.43 -16.98 -15.78
C ASP A 367 9.54 -15.95 -15.47
N HIS A 368 9.57 -15.41 -14.25
CA HIS A 368 10.67 -14.58 -13.77
C HIS A 368 11.86 -15.46 -13.34
N SER A 369 12.94 -15.43 -14.13
CA SER A 369 14.06 -16.38 -14.04
C SER A 369 15.11 -16.07 -12.97
N THR A 370 15.06 -14.89 -12.35
CA THR A 370 16.00 -14.45 -11.31
C THR A 370 15.44 -14.57 -9.89
N ASP A 371 16.28 -14.39 -8.89
CA ASP A 371 15.83 -14.19 -7.51
C ASP A 371 15.17 -12.82 -7.37
N TRP A 372 14.17 -12.73 -6.49
CA TRP A 372 13.50 -11.45 -6.24
C TRP A 372 14.47 -10.54 -5.49
N VAL A 373 14.51 -9.28 -5.90
CA VAL A 373 15.21 -8.21 -5.20
C VAL A 373 14.23 -7.05 -5.03
N GLU A 374 14.31 -6.39 -3.88
CA GLU A 374 13.50 -5.22 -3.54
C GLU A 374 13.68 -4.12 -4.59
N CYS A 375 14.88 -3.54 -4.69
CA CYS A 375 15.23 -2.53 -5.68
C CYS A 375 16.24 -3.07 -6.69
N ASN A 376 15.91 -3.01 -7.99
CA ASN A 376 16.85 -3.39 -9.07
C ASN A 376 17.68 -2.16 -9.49
N PRO A 377 19.00 -2.09 -9.17
CA PRO A 377 19.81 -0.92 -9.47
C PRO A 377 20.01 -0.70 -10.99
N LYS A 378 19.81 -1.70 -11.84
CA LYS A 378 19.83 -1.50 -13.30
C LYS A 378 18.64 -0.67 -13.76
N VAL A 379 17.46 -0.92 -13.21
CA VAL A 379 16.27 -0.12 -13.50
C VAL A 379 16.49 1.33 -13.04
N GLY A 380 17.01 1.53 -11.83
CA GLY A 380 17.42 2.85 -11.33
C GLY A 380 18.40 3.58 -12.25
N ASN A 381 19.44 2.89 -12.70
CA ASN A 381 20.47 3.46 -13.58
C ASN A 381 19.98 3.81 -14.98
N GLU A 382 18.97 3.11 -15.50
CA GLU A 382 18.40 3.39 -16.82
C GLU A 382 17.23 4.40 -16.77
N PHE A 383 16.50 4.49 -15.65
CA PHE A 383 15.32 5.36 -15.48
C PHE A 383 15.69 6.75 -14.93
N TRP A 384 16.49 7.51 -15.67
CA TRP A 384 16.85 8.89 -15.26
C TRP A 384 15.85 9.95 -15.75
N ALA A 385 14.84 9.57 -16.55
CA ALA A 385 13.75 10.43 -17.00
C ALA A 385 14.24 11.79 -17.55
N LYS A 386 15.26 11.73 -18.42
CA LYS A 386 16.11 12.87 -18.82
C LYS A 386 15.37 13.95 -19.62
N THR A 387 14.27 13.59 -20.28
CA THR A 387 13.44 14.49 -21.09
C THR A 387 12.06 14.74 -20.48
N SER A 388 11.60 13.86 -19.59
CA SER A 388 10.41 14.06 -18.76
C SER A 388 10.57 15.29 -17.85
N LYS A 389 9.45 15.96 -17.58
CA LYS A 389 9.40 17.10 -16.65
C LYS A 389 9.04 16.59 -15.25
N PRO A 390 9.53 17.22 -14.18
CA PRO A 390 9.07 16.94 -12.83
C PRO A 390 7.55 16.96 -12.70
N ALA A 391 6.99 15.98 -12.01
CA ALA A 391 5.55 15.77 -11.94
C ALA A 391 4.77 16.95 -11.36
N ILE A 392 5.39 17.85 -10.59
CA ILE A 392 4.77 19.10 -10.11
C ILE A 392 4.12 19.94 -11.23
N TYR A 393 4.64 19.88 -12.46
CA TYR A 393 4.04 20.59 -13.61
C TYR A 393 2.67 20.04 -14.04
N LEU A 394 2.29 18.83 -13.60
CA LEU A 394 0.98 18.23 -13.85
C LEU A 394 -0.06 18.59 -12.78
N PHE A 395 0.37 18.92 -11.56
CA PHE A 395 -0.53 19.14 -10.41
C PHE A 395 -1.65 20.16 -10.66
N PRO A 396 -1.43 21.33 -11.31
CA PRO A 396 -2.51 22.27 -11.55
C PRO A 396 -3.67 21.68 -12.39
N LYS A 397 -3.35 20.94 -13.47
CA LYS A 397 -4.35 20.28 -14.33
C LYS A 397 -5.02 19.08 -13.64
N LEU A 398 -4.31 18.39 -12.75
CA LEU A 398 -4.86 17.27 -11.96
C LEU A 398 -5.83 17.78 -10.89
N LEU A 399 -5.46 18.83 -10.13
CA LEU A 399 -6.29 19.42 -9.07
C LEU A 399 -7.60 20.05 -9.58
N GLU A 400 -7.68 20.42 -10.86
CA GLU A 400 -8.92 20.83 -11.52
C GLU A 400 -9.90 19.67 -11.76
N LYS A 401 -9.42 18.42 -11.79
CA LYS A 401 -10.20 17.23 -12.21
C LYS A 401 -10.42 16.19 -11.11
N ILE A 402 -9.45 16.01 -10.21
CA ILE A 402 -9.40 14.92 -9.24
C ILE A 402 -8.89 15.42 -7.88
N LYS A 403 -9.12 14.63 -6.82
CA LYS A 403 -8.52 14.88 -5.50
C LYS A 403 -7.05 14.46 -5.45
N VAL A 404 -6.24 15.16 -4.66
CA VAL A 404 -4.83 14.82 -4.42
C VAL A 404 -4.60 14.76 -2.90
N LEU A 405 -4.15 13.61 -2.39
CA LEU A 405 -3.58 13.50 -1.06
C LEU A 405 -2.07 13.44 -1.18
N LEU A 406 -1.39 14.39 -0.53
CA LEU A 406 0.03 14.29 -0.21
C LEU A 406 0.15 13.97 1.28
N PHE A 407 0.98 13.01 1.65
CA PHE A 407 1.34 12.81 3.05
C PHE A 407 2.84 12.66 3.21
N SER A 408 3.36 13.05 4.37
CA SER A 408 4.78 12.97 4.71
C SER A 408 4.91 12.48 6.14
N GLY A 409 5.72 11.46 6.39
CA GLY A 409 6.25 11.20 7.73
C GLY A 409 7.20 12.32 8.18
N ASP A 410 7.08 12.75 9.44
CA ASP A 410 7.88 13.85 10.00
C ASP A 410 9.33 13.49 10.34
N GLN A 411 9.71 12.21 10.24
CA GLN A 411 11.07 11.69 10.48
C GLN A 411 11.83 11.32 9.19
N ASP A 412 11.23 11.48 8.02
CA ASP A 412 11.91 11.22 6.74
C ASP A 412 12.92 12.32 6.40
N LEU A 413 14.13 11.93 5.96
CA LEU A 413 15.12 12.86 5.41
C LEU A 413 15.08 12.91 3.88
N ILE A 414 15.11 11.77 3.19
CA ILE A 414 15.23 11.71 1.72
C ILE A 414 14.03 12.36 1.00
N CYS A 415 12.83 12.32 1.56
CA CYS A 415 11.69 13.09 1.06
C CYS A 415 11.04 13.93 2.17
N CYS A 416 11.90 14.62 2.94
CA CYS A 416 11.50 15.37 4.13
C CYS A 416 10.29 16.31 3.92
N HIS A 417 9.44 16.35 4.94
CA HIS A 417 8.16 17.08 4.91
C HIS A 417 8.31 18.58 4.59
N VAL A 418 9.45 19.19 4.96
CA VAL A 418 9.77 20.61 4.68
C VAL A 418 9.86 20.85 3.17
N GLY A 419 10.36 19.88 2.39
CA GLY A 419 10.39 19.93 0.93
C GLY A 419 8.98 19.88 0.33
N THR A 420 8.12 18.99 0.84
CA THR A 420 6.71 18.89 0.43
C THR A 420 5.92 20.15 0.76
N GLU A 421 6.09 20.71 1.95
CA GLU A 421 5.45 21.97 2.37
C GLU A 421 5.90 23.14 1.48
N ARG A 422 7.22 23.28 1.26
CA ARG A 422 7.79 24.32 0.40
C ARG A 422 7.36 24.21 -1.06
N MET A 423 7.20 22.99 -1.57
CA MET A 423 6.62 22.73 -2.88
C MET A 423 5.16 23.22 -2.95
N ILE A 424 4.32 22.87 -1.96
CA ILE A 424 2.91 23.28 -1.96
C ILE A 424 2.78 24.81 -1.84
N ASP A 425 3.57 25.45 -0.97
CA ASP A 425 3.61 26.91 -0.84
C ASP A 425 4.06 27.61 -2.13
N ASN A 426 4.84 26.92 -2.97
CA ASN A 426 5.26 27.41 -4.29
C ASN A 426 4.30 27.05 -5.44
N LEU A 427 3.48 26.00 -5.30
CA LEU A 427 2.49 25.57 -6.29
C LEU A 427 1.41 26.65 -6.50
N SER A 428 0.96 26.80 -7.74
CA SER A 428 -0.19 27.64 -8.11
C SER A 428 -1.29 26.80 -8.74
N TRP A 429 -2.46 26.75 -8.12
CA TRP A 429 -3.62 25.95 -8.56
C TRP A 429 -4.93 26.64 -8.21
N GLY A 430 -6.00 26.41 -8.98
CA GLY A 430 -7.30 27.06 -8.74
C GLY A 430 -7.24 28.60 -8.69
N GLY A 431 -6.32 29.21 -9.43
CA GLY A 431 -6.13 30.67 -9.48
C GLY A 431 -5.40 31.31 -8.29
N LYS A 432 -4.80 30.53 -7.38
CA LYS A 432 -4.04 31.03 -6.22
C LYS A 432 -2.73 30.26 -6.01
N LYS A 433 -1.73 30.92 -5.42
CA LYS A 433 -0.44 30.33 -5.03
C LYS A 433 -0.46 29.94 -3.56
N GLY A 434 0.05 28.76 -3.22
CA GLY A 434 0.06 28.25 -1.85
C GLY A 434 -1.33 28.07 -1.25
N TRP A 435 -1.40 27.82 0.05
CA TRP A 435 -2.65 27.83 0.82
C TRP A 435 -3.20 29.26 0.93
N THR A 436 -4.53 29.42 0.98
CA THR A 436 -5.19 30.72 1.18
C THR A 436 -6.14 30.77 2.38
N GLY A 437 -6.53 29.62 2.94
CA GLY A 437 -7.35 29.57 4.15
C GLY A 437 -6.59 29.94 5.42
N GLU A 438 -7.08 30.94 6.16
CA GLU A 438 -6.64 31.15 7.55
C GLU A 438 -7.02 29.92 8.41
N GLY A 439 -6.12 29.52 9.32
CA GLY A 439 -6.36 28.36 10.19
C GLY A 439 -6.45 27.01 9.47
N ILE A 440 -6.01 26.90 8.21
CA ILE A 440 -6.04 25.63 7.47
C ILE A 440 -5.22 24.50 8.12
N ASN A 441 -4.20 24.86 8.92
CA ASN A 441 -3.34 23.91 9.61
C ASN A 441 -4.03 23.38 10.88
N GLN A 442 -4.73 22.25 10.77
CA GLN A 442 -5.52 21.68 11.85
C GLN A 442 -4.80 20.49 12.52
N PRO A 443 -4.76 20.39 13.86
CA PRO A 443 -4.24 19.22 14.53
C PRO A 443 -5.17 18.02 14.29
N TRP A 444 -4.61 16.92 13.84
CA TRP A 444 -5.31 15.66 13.63
C TRP A 444 -5.00 14.67 14.75
N LYS A 445 -6.03 13.96 15.20
CA LYS A 445 -5.96 13.00 16.29
C LYS A 445 -6.64 11.69 15.92
N VAL A 446 -5.99 10.58 16.28
CA VAL A 446 -6.50 9.21 16.12
C VAL A 446 -6.40 8.52 17.48
N ASN A 447 -7.48 7.87 17.89
CA ASN A 447 -7.69 7.33 19.24
C ASN A 447 -7.45 8.33 20.39
N GLY A 448 -7.73 9.63 20.15
CA GLY A 448 -7.43 10.72 21.09
C GLY A 448 -5.97 11.18 21.16
N SER A 449 -5.03 10.37 20.68
CA SER A 449 -3.60 10.70 20.52
C SER A 449 -3.38 11.66 19.36
N TYR A 450 -2.32 12.47 19.42
CA TYR A 450 -1.90 13.30 18.29
C TYR A 450 -1.36 12.41 17.17
N ALA A 451 -1.93 12.57 15.97
CA ALA A 451 -1.57 11.80 14.78
C ALA A 451 -0.80 12.64 13.76
N GLY A 452 -0.91 13.97 13.82
CA GLY A 452 -0.26 14.85 12.86
C GLY A 452 -0.97 16.18 12.63
N LEU A 453 -0.66 16.80 11.49
CA LEU A 453 -1.35 17.98 10.97
C LEU A 453 -2.13 17.61 9.70
N TRP A 454 -3.30 18.22 9.53
CA TRP A 454 -4.14 18.11 8.33
C TRP A 454 -4.38 19.50 7.74
N LYS A 455 -4.28 19.60 6.40
CA LYS A 455 -4.61 20.78 5.60
C LYS A 455 -5.44 20.33 4.40
N GLU A 456 -6.51 21.04 4.03
CA GLU A 456 -7.28 20.74 2.82
C GLU A 456 -7.84 22.00 2.17
N GLU A 457 -7.57 22.18 0.87
CA GLU A 457 -8.08 23.30 0.08
C GLU A 457 -8.03 22.98 -1.42
N ARG A 458 -9.05 23.39 -2.20
CA ARG A 458 -9.03 23.34 -3.68
C ARG A 458 -8.57 21.96 -4.21
N ASN A 459 -9.17 20.88 -3.72
CA ASN A 459 -8.88 19.47 -4.03
C ASN A 459 -7.50 18.93 -3.60
N LEU A 460 -6.65 19.73 -2.95
CA LEU A 460 -5.40 19.28 -2.35
C LEU A 460 -5.58 19.05 -0.85
N THR A 461 -5.30 17.84 -0.40
CA THR A 461 -5.17 17.45 1.01
C THR A 461 -3.68 17.22 1.31
N TYR A 462 -3.18 17.75 2.42
CA TYR A 462 -1.85 17.47 2.95
C TYR A 462 -1.92 16.97 4.39
N ALA A 463 -1.28 15.84 4.67
CA ALA A 463 -1.16 15.27 6.01
C ALA A 463 0.33 15.13 6.42
N LEU A 464 0.73 15.85 7.46
CA LEU A 464 2.02 15.59 8.13
C LEU A 464 1.79 14.53 9.20
N VAL A 465 2.30 13.31 9.01
CA VAL A 465 2.11 12.17 9.89
C VAL A 465 3.19 12.18 10.98
N ALA A 466 2.77 12.21 12.25
CA ALA A 466 3.68 12.31 13.38
C ALA A 466 4.35 10.97 13.71
N ASN A 467 5.63 11.02 14.08
CA ASN A 467 6.49 9.88 14.43
C ASN A 467 6.66 8.83 13.32
N ALA A 468 6.58 9.25 12.05
CA ALA A 468 6.61 8.36 10.89
C ALA A 468 7.82 8.60 9.98
N SER A 469 8.36 7.52 9.43
CA SER A 469 9.50 7.46 8.51
C SER A 469 9.08 7.80 7.06
N HIS A 470 9.95 7.47 6.10
CA HIS A 470 9.63 7.43 4.67
C HIS A 470 8.41 6.53 4.39
N MET A 471 8.39 5.32 4.95
CA MET A 471 7.29 4.35 4.82
C MET A 471 6.28 4.55 5.95
N ALA A 472 5.59 5.69 6.00
CA ALA A 472 4.67 6.01 7.10
C ALA A 472 3.63 4.91 7.46
N PRO A 473 3.11 4.07 6.52
CA PRO A 473 2.23 2.95 6.86
C PRO A 473 2.94 1.78 7.58
N TYR A 474 4.27 1.65 7.49
CA TYR A 474 5.06 0.71 8.28
C TYR A 474 5.06 1.11 9.77
N ASP A 475 5.31 2.39 10.08
CA ASP A 475 5.40 2.88 11.45
C ASP A 475 4.04 2.96 12.17
N VAL A 476 3.04 3.53 11.49
CA VAL A 476 1.76 3.92 12.09
C VAL A 476 0.55 3.49 11.25
N PRO A 477 0.37 2.16 11.00
CA PRO A 477 -0.64 1.65 10.06
C PRO A 477 -2.07 2.10 10.38
N PHE A 478 -2.48 2.14 11.66
CA PHE A 478 -3.81 2.65 12.05
C PHE A 478 -4.02 4.13 11.72
N VAL A 479 -2.95 4.94 11.79
CA VAL A 479 -3.01 6.37 11.50
C VAL A 479 -3.12 6.58 9.99
N THR A 480 -2.34 5.86 9.18
CA THR A 480 -2.45 5.97 7.72
C THR A 480 -3.76 5.37 7.18
N GLN A 481 -4.31 4.34 7.83
CA GLN A 481 -5.66 3.82 7.52
C GLN A 481 -6.76 4.86 7.79
N ASP A 482 -6.68 5.60 8.91
CA ASP A 482 -7.60 6.70 9.22
C ASP A 482 -7.53 7.82 8.19
N MET A 483 -6.32 8.24 7.83
CA MET A 483 -6.07 9.20 6.75
C MET A 483 -6.68 8.76 5.43
N LEU A 484 -6.51 7.48 5.05
CA LEU A 484 -7.12 6.92 3.86
C LEU A 484 -8.65 6.98 3.93
N ILE A 485 -9.25 6.48 5.01
CA ILE A 485 -10.70 6.45 5.22
C ILE A 485 -11.31 7.85 5.10
N ARG A 486 -10.65 8.85 5.69
CA ARG A 486 -11.01 10.28 5.56
C ARG A 486 -10.93 10.78 4.13
N PHE A 487 -9.79 10.62 3.47
CA PHE A 487 -9.57 11.12 2.11
C PHE A 487 -10.54 10.50 1.09
N LEU A 488 -10.76 9.19 1.21
CA LEU A 488 -11.71 8.44 0.38
C LEU A 488 -13.19 8.74 0.72
N GLY A 489 -13.49 9.38 1.85
CA GLY A 489 -14.87 9.58 2.30
C GLY A 489 -15.61 8.25 2.47
N ILE A 490 -14.97 7.31 3.15
CA ILE A 490 -15.54 6.00 3.48
C ILE A 490 -16.46 6.17 4.70
N ASP A 491 -17.74 5.82 4.53
CA ASP A 491 -18.68 5.76 5.65
C ASP A 491 -18.56 4.41 6.36
N VAL A 492 -17.72 4.37 7.40
CA VAL A 492 -17.51 3.19 8.24
C VAL A 492 -18.73 2.83 9.08
N MET A 493 -19.67 3.75 9.35
CA MET A 493 -20.87 3.44 10.12
C MET A 493 -21.82 2.55 9.32
N THR A 494 -21.90 2.78 8.00
CA THR A 494 -22.61 1.91 7.06
C THR A 494 -21.97 0.50 6.96
N ALA A 495 -20.65 0.38 7.14
CA ALA A 495 -19.94 -0.90 7.06
C ALA A 495 -19.93 -1.71 8.38
N ALA A 496 -19.75 -1.04 9.53
CA ALA A 496 -19.42 -1.68 10.81
C ALA A 496 -20.52 -1.56 11.88
N GLY A 497 -21.53 -0.71 11.68
CA GLY A 497 -22.57 -0.46 12.68
C GLY A 497 -22.00 0.10 14.00
N PRO A 498 -22.61 -0.21 15.16
CA PRO A 498 -22.19 0.32 16.46
C PRO A 498 -20.81 -0.15 16.97
N ALA A 499 -20.11 -1.02 16.23
CA ALA A 499 -18.84 -1.61 16.66
C ALA A 499 -17.61 -0.72 16.42
N ALA A 500 -17.75 0.44 15.77
CA ALA A 500 -16.64 1.38 15.58
C ALA A 500 -16.11 1.89 16.94
N GLN A 501 -14.78 1.87 17.14
CA GLN A 501 -14.14 2.19 18.43
C GLN A 501 -13.03 3.26 18.38
N ILE A 502 -12.36 3.50 17.24
CA ILE A 502 -11.23 4.43 17.17
C ILE A 502 -11.76 5.85 16.92
N THR A 503 -11.82 6.67 17.96
CA THR A 503 -12.20 8.09 17.77
C THR A 503 -11.16 8.84 16.96
N SER A 504 -11.60 9.55 15.92
CA SER A 504 -10.74 10.34 15.05
C SER A 504 -11.26 11.75 14.90
N ARG A 505 -10.38 12.75 14.82
CA ARG A 505 -10.77 14.18 14.83
C ARG A 505 -9.77 15.05 14.09
N ILE A 506 -10.25 15.99 13.29
CA ILE A 506 -9.46 17.12 12.79
C ILE A 506 -9.91 18.39 13.53
N GLY A 507 -8.96 19.11 14.13
CA GLY A 507 -9.22 20.42 14.73
C GLY A 507 -10.31 20.41 15.80
N ALA A 508 -11.31 21.28 15.60
CA ALA A 508 -12.43 21.46 16.51
C ALA A 508 -13.64 20.55 16.21
N GLU A 509 -13.63 19.73 15.16
CA GLU A 509 -14.76 18.89 14.72
C GLU A 509 -15.29 17.97 15.83
N ALA A 510 -16.52 17.46 15.70
CA ALA A 510 -16.95 16.33 16.52
C ALA A 510 -16.09 15.10 16.19
N ALA A 511 -15.76 14.27 17.19
CA ALA A 511 -14.99 13.05 16.95
C ALA A 511 -15.80 12.09 16.06
N THR A 512 -15.28 11.78 14.88
CA THR A 512 -15.83 10.77 13.96
C THR A 512 -15.21 9.42 14.31
N THR A 513 -16.02 8.41 14.58
CA THR A 513 -15.50 7.09 14.92
C THR A 513 -15.04 6.35 13.66
N VAL A 514 -13.76 6.02 13.61
CA VAL A 514 -13.10 5.15 12.63
C VAL A 514 -12.87 3.77 13.27
N ASN A 515 -12.68 2.71 12.49
CA ASN A 515 -12.95 1.36 12.97
C ASN A 515 -11.72 0.64 13.59
N ARG A 516 -12.00 -0.32 14.47
CA ARG A 516 -11.10 -1.40 14.90
C ARG A 516 -11.81 -2.72 14.64
N VAL A 517 -11.44 -3.45 13.59
CA VAL A 517 -11.87 -4.85 13.42
C VAL A 517 -10.76 -5.74 13.93
N LEU A 518 -10.96 -6.36 15.10
CA LEU A 518 -10.09 -7.45 15.55
C LEU A 518 -10.42 -8.70 14.74
N LEU A 519 -9.40 -9.38 14.23
CA LEU A 519 -9.48 -10.59 13.40
C LEU A 519 -10.33 -11.77 13.96
N ASN A 520 -10.79 -11.69 15.22
CA ASN A 520 -11.52 -12.77 15.92
C ASN A 520 -12.86 -12.35 16.58
N GLU A 521 -13.35 -11.11 16.44
CA GLU A 521 -14.57 -10.65 17.14
C GLU A 521 -15.79 -10.41 16.22
N THR A 522 -16.12 -11.37 15.35
CA THR A 522 -17.47 -11.47 14.76
C THR A 522 -18.47 -12.11 15.73
N ARG A 523 -18.73 -11.41 16.85
CA ARG A 523 -19.91 -11.68 17.70
C ARG A 523 -20.85 -10.49 17.71
N LEU A 524 -22.04 -10.70 17.17
CA LEU A 524 -23.16 -9.78 17.34
C LEU A 524 -23.43 -9.58 18.84
N VAL A 525 -23.26 -8.34 19.31
CA VAL A 525 -23.72 -7.95 20.63
C VAL A 525 -25.25 -8.00 20.61
N GLN A 526 -25.84 -9.00 21.26
CA GLN A 526 -27.27 -8.98 21.59
C GLN A 526 -27.48 -7.97 22.71
N ASP A 527 -27.62 -6.69 22.35
CA ASP A 527 -27.81 -5.63 23.34
C ASP A 527 -29.26 -5.63 23.85
N GLY A 528 -29.47 -6.32 24.97
CA GLY A 528 -30.69 -6.23 25.78
C GLY A 528 -30.70 -4.97 26.65
N GLY A 529 -30.49 -3.81 26.03
CA GLY A 529 -30.31 -2.52 26.71
C GLY A 529 -31.28 -1.45 26.19
N SER A 530 -32.29 -1.09 26.98
CA SER A 530 -33.26 -0.06 26.59
C SER A 530 -32.65 1.35 26.62
N VAL A 531 -32.55 2.02 25.46
CA VAL A 531 -32.32 3.47 25.38
C VAL A 531 -33.59 4.15 24.86
N ALA A 532 -34.12 5.06 25.66
CA ALA A 532 -35.37 5.75 25.37
C ALA A 532 -35.21 6.78 24.25
N GLY A 533 -36.19 6.83 23.35
CA GLY A 533 -36.08 7.54 22.08
C GLY A 533 -36.03 9.07 22.13
N LEU A 534 -35.62 9.62 20.99
CA LEU A 534 -35.98 10.95 20.53
C LEU A 534 -36.21 10.88 19.01
N ALA A 535 -37.45 10.61 18.63
CA ALA A 535 -37.87 10.63 17.23
C ALA A 535 -38.22 12.07 16.83
N ALA A 536 -37.48 12.64 15.87
CA ALA A 536 -37.89 13.84 15.16
C ALA A 536 -38.48 13.43 13.81
N SER A 537 -39.71 13.86 13.54
CA SER A 537 -40.51 13.43 12.39
C SER A 537 -40.21 14.22 11.11
N THR A 538 -39.99 13.52 10.00
CA THR A 538 -40.32 14.03 8.66
C THR A 538 -41.08 12.98 7.87
N SER A 539 -42.28 13.33 7.44
CA SER A 539 -43.19 12.48 6.66
C SER A 539 -43.24 12.90 5.20
N GLY A 540 -43.11 11.95 4.27
CA GLY A 540 -43.57 12.13 2.89
C GLY A 540 -42.67 11.50 1.82
N GLY A 541 -43.26 10.69 0.94
CA GLY A 541 -42.61 10.25 -0.30
C GLY A 541 -42.45 8.73 -0.47
N ALA A 542 -43.54 7.97 -0.50
CA ALA A 542 -43.48 6.57 -0.90
C ALA A 542 -43.30 6.46 -2.44
N GLY A 543 -42.12 6.02 -2.87
CA GLY A 543 -41.82 5.64 -4.25
C GLY A 543 -41.11 4.28 -4.24
N GLY A 544 -41.86 3.20 -4.48
CA GLY A 544 -41.37 1.84 -4.26
C GLY A 544 -40.37 1.37 -5.31
N ILE A 545 -39.18 0.95 -4.87
CA ILE A 545 -38.32 0.03 -5.60
C ILE A 545 -38.55 -1.38 -5.00
N ARG A 546 -38.73 -2.37 -5.86
CA ARG A 546 -39.02 -3.76 -5.45
C ARG A 546 -37.71 -4.56 -5.40
N ASP A 547 -37.25 -4.86 -4.21
CA ASP A 547 -36.17 -5.85 -4.02
C ASP A 547 -36.76 -7.28 -4.04
N GLU A 548 -36.32 -8.09 -5.00
CA GLU A 548 -36.66 -9.52 -5.06
C GLU A 548 -35.76 -10.34 -4.11
N ASN A 549 -36.10 -10.36 -2.81
CA ASN A 549 -35.54 -11.32 -1.86
C ASN A 549 -36.43 -12.55 -1.73
N TYR A 550 -36.24 -13.53 -2.60
CA TYR A 550 -37.05 -14.74 -2.73
C TYR A 550 -36.69 -15.83 -1.68
N TYR A 551 -36.85 -15.52 -0.38
CA TYR A 551 -36.80 -16.54 0.68
C TYR A 551 -38.15 -17.25 0.81
N ASN A 552 -38.31 -18.33 0.05
CA ASN A 552 -39.56 -19.07 -0.05
C ASN A 552 -39.86 -19.85 1.25
N ALA A 553 -41.02 -19.61 1.88
CA ALA A 553 -41.38 -20.17 3.19
C ALA A 553 -41.48 -21.71 3.22
N SER A 554 -41.55 -22.35 2.04
CA SER A 554 -41.46 -23.79 1.85
C SER A 554 -40.13 -24.40 2.32
N SER A 555 -39.01 -23.68 2.22
CA SER A 555 -37.68 -24.17 2.61
C SER A 555 -37.56 -24.42 4.12
N ALA A 556 -38.09 -23.50 4.93
CA ALA A 556 -38.08 -23.60 6.39
C ALA A 556 -38.95 -24.76 6.91
N MET A 557 -40.10 -25.00 6.25
CA MET A 557 -41.00 -26.11 6.59
C MET A 557 -40.35 -27.48 6.34
N VAL A 558 -39.58 -27.63 5.25
CA VAL A 558 -38.83 -28.87 4.96
C VAL A 558 -37.72 -29.10 6.00
N PHE A 559 -36.98 -28.06 6.38
CA PHE A 559 -35.93 -28.17 7.40
C PHE A 559 -36.49 -28.58 8.77
N LEU A 560 -37.57 -27.94 9.23
CA LEU A 560 -38.24 -28.29 10.48
C LEU A 560 -38.83 -29.72 10.45
N GLY A 561 -39.35 -30.16 9.29
CA GLY A 561 -39.80 -31.54 9.09
C GLY A 561 -38.69 -32.58 9.23
N LEU A 562 -37.50 -32.30 8.68
CA LEU A 562 -36.32 -33.17 8.80
C LEU A 562 -35.82 -33.27 10.25
N VAL A 563 -35.74 -32.14 10.96
CA VAL A 563 -35.37 -32.12 12.39
C VAL A 563 -36.38 -32.91 13.22
N GLY A 564 -37.69 -32.73 12.96
CA GLY A 564 -38.74 -33.49 13.62
C GLY A 564 -38.64 -35.02 13.41
N LEU A 565 -38.29 -35.44 12.19
CA LEU A 565 -38.05 -36.85 11.86
C LEU A 565 -36.85 -37.44 12.63
N VAL A 566 -35.73 -36.72 12.72
CA VAL A 566 -34.54 -37.18 13.46
C VAL A 566 -34.83 -37.32 14.95
N VAL A 567 -35.49 -36.32 15.56
CA VAL A 567 -35.89 -36.38 16.97
C VAL A 567 -36.88 -37.52 17.22
N GLY A 568 -37.87 -37.69 16.33
CA GLY A 568 -38.82 -38.81 16.38
C GLY A 568 -38.14 -40.18 16.31
N LEU A 569 -37.13 -40.34 15.45
CA LEU A 569 -36.34 -41.57 15.32
C LEU A 569 -35.56 -41.88 16.61
N ILE A 570 -34.92 -40.87 17.23
CA ILE A 570 -34.20 -41.03 18.50
C ILE A 570 -35.14 -41.49 19.63
N PHE A 571 -36.32 -40.89 19.73
CA PHE A 571 -37.33 -41.31 20.71
C PHE A 571 -37.89 -42.71 20.42
N PHE A 572 -38.10 -43.06 19.14
CA PHE A 572 -38.54 -44.40 18.75
C PHE A 572 -37.49 -45.47 19.10
N VAL A 573 -36.22 -45.24 18.80
CA VAL A 573 -35.12 -46.16 19.15
C VAL A 573 -34.98 -46.30 20.66
N ARG A 574 -34.98 -45.21 21.42
CA ARG A 574 -34.95 -45.25 22.90
C ARG A 574 -36.15 -46.00 23.48
N ARG A 575 -37.36 -45.79 22.95
CA ARG A 575 -38.56 -46.52 23.36
C ARG A 575 -38.47 -48.01 23.03
N ARG A 576 -37.92 -48.37 21.86
CA ARG A 576 -37.77 -49.78 21.43
C ARG A 576 -36.74 -50.53 22.27
N LEU A 577 -35.60 -49.92 22.61
CA LEU A 577 -34.59 -50.47 23.51
C LEU A 577 -35.15 -50.68 24.94
N ARG A 578 -35.97 -49.75 25.43
CA ARG A 578 -36.64 -49.84 26.74
C ARG A 578 -37.72 -50.94 26.79
N ILE A 579 -38.33 -51.27 25.64
CA ILE A 579 -39.33 -52.35 25.51
C ILE A 579 -38.67 -53.72 25.27
N SER A 580 -37.48 -53.79 24.67
CA SER A 580 -36.78 -55.05 24.39
C SER A 580 -35.95 -55.60 25.55
N GLY A 581 -36.11 -55.09 26.77
CA GLY A 581 -35.46 -55.61 27.98
C GLY A 581 -33.92 -55.57 27.97
N LYS A 582 -33.30 -54.72 27.14
CA LYS A 582 -31.83 -54.56 27.05
C LYS A 582 -31.41 -53.15 27.46
N GLY A 583 -31.81 -52.76 28.67
CA GLY A 583 -31.35 -51.57 29.35
C GLY A 583 -30.68 -51.95 30.67
N ASP A 584 -29.60 -51.25 30.97
CA ASP A 584 -28.81 -51.25 32.22
C ASP A 584 -28.06 -52.53 32.61
N PHE A 585 -26.73 -52.46 32.49
CA PHE A 585 -25.81 -53.05 33.46
C PHE A 585 -24.61 -52.11 33.64
N ALA A 586 -24.57 -51.45 34.80
CA ALA A 586 -23.34 -51.07 35.48
C ALA A 586 -23.33 -51.83 36.80
N HIS A 587 -22.24 -52.51 37.17
CA HIS A 587 -21.81 -52.72 38.57
C HIS A 587 -20.55 -53.63 38.73
N LEU A 588 -19.64 -53.18 39.62
CA LEU A 588 -18.68 -53.97 40.46
C LEU A 588 -17.45 -54.59 39.74
N HIS A 589 -16.26 -54.76 40.35
CA HIS A 589 -15.80 -54.51 41.73
C HIS A 589 -14.26 -54.22 41.79
N ASP A 590 -13.86 -53.81 42.99
CA ASP A 590 -12.59 -53.30 43.56
C ASP A 590 -11.31 -54.18 43.58
N GLY A 591 -10.19 -53.51 43.94
CA GLY A 591 -9.08 -54.03 44.77
C GLY A 591 -7.68 -53.72 44.25
N GLU A 592 -6.68 -53.24 45.03
CA GLU A 592 -6.63 -52.72 46.41
C GLU A 592 -5.33 -51.89 46.62
N ASN A 593 -5.39 -50.83 47.46
CA ASN A 593 -4.36 -50.29 48.39
C ASN A 593 -2.91 -49.94 47.90
N GLU A 594 -2.16 -49.00 48.50
CA GLU A 594 -2.21 -48.42 49.86
C GLU A 594 -1.75 -46.93 49.94
N MET A 595 -1.89 -46.32 51.12
CA MET A 595 -1.76 -44.89 51.46
C MET A 595 -0.29 -44.38 51.57
N ILE A 596 -0.01 -43.06 51.72
CA ILE A 596 0.01 -42.33 53.01
C ILE A 596 0.04 -40.80 52.78
N LEU A 597 -0.68 -40.06 53.65
CA LEU A 597 -0.63 -38.60 53.82
C LEU A 597 0.16 -38.22 55.10
N LYS A 598 1.05 -37.21 55.02
CA LYS A 598 1.69 -36.44 56.13
C LYS A 598 2.60 -35.37 55.50
N ASN A 599 2.82 -34.16 56.04
CA ASN A 599 2.09 -33.38 57.05
C ASN A 599 2.51 -31.89 56.93
N HIS A 600 1.80 -30.97 57.58
CA HIS A 600 2.17 -29.54 57.64
C HIS A 600 3.54 -29.24 58.24
N GLN A 601 4.19 -28.17 57.75
CA GLN A 601 4.78 -27.14 58.62
C GLN A 601 4.83 -25.77 57.91
N ALA A 602 4.88 -24.69 58.69
CA ALA A 602 4.74 -23.30 58.22
C ALA A 602 5.84 -22.39 58.76
N SER A 603 6.24 -21.39 57.97
CA SER A 603 6.82 -20.12 58.44
C SER A 603 6.93 -19.10 57.29
N SER A 604 6.82 -17.81 57.63
CA SER A 604 6.86 -16.68 56.67
C SER A 604 8.25 -15.98 56.68
N PRO A 605 8.42 -14.74 56.17
CA PRO A 605 9.39 -14.41 55.11
C PRO A 605 10.70 -13.78 55.66
N PRO A 606 11.61 -13.27 54.79
CA PRO A 606 11.45 -11.87 54.36
C PRO A 606 11.83 -11.60 52.88
N SER A 607 11.40 -10.46 52.35
CA SER A 607 12.01 -9.83 51.17
C SER A 607 13.47 -9.42 51.47
N PRO A 608 14.30 -9.24 50.43
CA PRO A 608 14.56 -7.85 50.07
C PRO A 608 14.58 -7.57 48.57
N SER A 609 14.36 -6.29 48.28
CA SER A 609 14.58 -5.59 47.02
C SER A 609 15.91 -5.90 46.32
N SER A 610 15.87 -5.96 44.98
CA SER A 610 16.82 -5.17 44.19
C SER A 610 16.18 -4.73 42.88
N ASN A 611 16.33 -3.46 42.54
CA ASN A 611 16.01 -2.94 41.22
C ASN A 611 16.92 -3.64 40.19
N ARG A 612 16.35 -4.08 39.06
CA ARG A 612 17.12 -4.17 37.82
C ARG A 612 16.43 -3.32 36.78
N ILE A 613 16.85 -2.06 36.75
CA ILE A 613 16.53 -1.09 35.70
C ILE A 613 17.00 -1.73 34.38
N HIS A 614 16.08 -1.94 33.44
CA HIS A 614 16.47 -2.08 32.05
C HIS A 614 16.88 -0.68 31.58
N HIS A 615 18.14 -0.52 31.18
CA HIS A 615 18.60 0.72 30.58
C HIS A 615 17.93 0.87 29.20
N GLU A 616 16.89 1.70 29.14
CA GLU A 616 16.60 2.45 27.92
C GLU A 616 17.83 3.33 27.63
N SER A 617 18.48 3.10 26.49
CA SER A 617 19.44 4.06 25.95
C SER A 617 18.66 5.22 25.34
N GLN A 618 18.24 6.17 26.16
CA GLN A 618 17.79 7.47 25.66
C GLN A 618 18.94 8.11 24.90
N PHE A 619 18.73 8.37 23.62
CA PHE A 619 19.69 9.07 22.78
C PHE A 619 19.52 10.57 23.03
N GLU A 620 20.30 11.12 23.96
CA GLU A 620 20.44 12.57 24.04
C GLU A 620 21.24 13.09 22.82
N PRO A 621 20.87 14.23 22.22
CA PRO A 621 21.70 14.87 21.19
C PRO A 621 22.97 15.42 21.86
N VAL A 622 24.07 14.67 21.76
CA VAL A 622 25.38 15.05 22.32
C VAL A 622 26.02 16.15 21.44
N PRO A 623 26.64 17.20 22.04
CA PRO A 623 27.28 18.27 21.29
C PRO A 623 28.41 17.80 20.35
N THR A 624 28.64 18.57 19.30
CA THR A 624 29.79 18.39 18.40
C THR A 624 31.10 18.79 19.11
N ASP A 625 31.79 17.83 19.72
CA ASP A 625 33.13 18.03 20.30
C ASP A 625 34.21 18.12 19.21
N ASP A 626 34.52 19.35 18.79
CA ASP A 626 35.74 19.71 18.06
C ASP A 626 36.81 20.12 19.10
N ILE A 627 37.59 19.16 19.63
CA ILE A 627 38.77 19.45 20.44
C ILE A 627 39.97 19.68 19.52
N ASP A 628 40.25 20.95 19.22
CA ASP A 628 41.61 21.53 19.13
C ASP A 628 41.54 22.97 18.59
N ASP A 629 41.51 23.98 19.48
CA ASP A 629 42.36 25.16 19.30
C ASP A 629 42.56 25.92 20.62
N LEU A 630 43.82 26.21 20.97
CA LEU A 630 44.22 26.66 22.30
C LEU A 630 45.03 27.96 22.23
N HIS A 631 44.38 29.11 22.01
CA HIS A 631 45.03 30.41 22.23
C HIS A 631 44.13 31.51 22.85
N HIS A 632 44.55 31.99 24.02
CA HIS A 632 43.94 33.08 24.79
C HIS A 632 43.94 34.45 24.07
N ARG A 633 42.89 35.26 24.34
CA ARG A 633 43.01 36.59 25.00
C ARG A 633 41.67 37.10 25.54
N LEU A 634 41.73 38.12 26.41
CA LEU A 634 40.72 38.48 27.41
C LEU A 634 39.95 39.78 27.09
N LEU A 635 38.60 39.75 27.26
CA LEU A 635 37.72 40.79 27.87
C LEU A 635 37.58 42.20 27.20
N PRO A 636 36.57 43.05 27.55
CA PRO A 636 35.28 42.83 28.25
C PRO A 636 34.00 43.56 27.70
N ASN A 637 32.82 42.98 27.99
CA ASN A 637 31.53 43.59 28.44
C ASN A 637 30.66 44.64 27.66
N ARG A 638 29.35 44.27 27.56
CA ARG A 638 28.07 45.08 27.62
C ARG A 638 27.58 45.89 26.39
N PRO A 639 26.26 46.19 26.27
CA PRO A 639 25.07 45.36 26.61
C PRO A 639 23.86 45.46 25.63
N ASN A 640 22.89 44.54 25.77
CA ASN A 640 21.44 44.61 25.46
C ASN A 640 20.88 45.22 24.16
N SER A 641 20.11 44.40 23.41
CA SER A 641 18.82 44.80 22.81
C SER A 641 17.84 43.60 22.73
N HIS A 642 16.55 43.87 22.53
CA HIS A 642 15.43 42.97 22.88
C HIS A 642 14.78 42.21 21.70
N ASN A 643 14.07 41.13 22.07
CA ASN A 643 12.89 40.52 21.43
C ASN A 643 13.01 39.92 20.02
N SER A 644 12.91 38.59 19.98
CA SER A 644 11.75 37.96 19.30
C SER A 644 11.29 36.75 20.11
N SER A 645 9.97 36.54 20.18
CA SER A 645 9.34 35.49 21.00
C SER A 645 8.57 34.52 20.11
N TYR A 646 9.02 33.27 20.07
CA TYR A 646 8.23 32.13 19.62
C TYR A 646 8.29 31.07 20.72
N GLN A 647 7.14 30.74 21.29
CA GLN A 647 7.04 29.75 22.37
C GLN A 647 6.81 28.35 21.79
N ASP A 648 7.73 27.46 22.12
CA ASP A 648 7.52 26.11 22.65
C ASP A 648 6.22 25.36 22.29
N VAL A 649 6.39 24.27 21.54
CA VAL A 649 5.47 23.11 21.55
C VAL A 649 6.12 22.01 22.40
N PRO A 650 5.39 21.31 23.30
CA PRO A 650 6.00 20.30 24.17
C PRO A 650 6.47 19.07 23.39
N ARG A 651 7.55 18.45 23.89
CA ARG A 651 8.07 17.13 23.47
C ARG A 651 7.15 16.00 23.94
#